data_AF-A0A8T2IE55-F1
#
_entry.id   AF-A0A8T2IE55-F1
#
_cell.length_a   1.000
_cell.length_b   1.000
_cell.length_c   1.000
_cell.angle_alpha   90.00
_cell.angle_beta   90.00
_cell.angle_gamma   90.00
#
_symmetry.space_group_name_H-M   'P 1'
#
loop_
_entity.id
_entity.type
_entity.pdbx_description
1 polymer ?
#
loop_
_entity_poly.entity_id
_entity_poly.type
_entity_poly.pdbx_seq_one_letter_code
_entity_poly.pdbx_strand_id
1 'polypeptide(L)'
;MSKREAFLQAIAKDSVEDFLNFVRLHKDFSDPFDLNELLQELPRKQKEELWEKLKILLTDTLVANPVESWQAIVDDSDDDMEVEHSPDVKHTMAVIHGVTIVAATSVSVIDEHIGYEALLECAVILNGIVHALPKSETQLILAIRHICESWWEKGLQGKEDFGKTAFLLLLEKTLEVKCVLADIVRLWHLHPVLLCFDYNSEESDSIKDLLLQCFLSINHIKKEEGRRFLSFLFSWDVTFVSMIHGTIKNQLQCLPKSSMTHIADIYFRAWKKASGETLKAIENSCIQDLMHHGVHLPRKSPLHPKVREVLSYFHQQKLRQGVEEMLYRLYQPIISAWARNSEVRSNSALLFIEAFPIRDPCLNLQDMDSEIQKQFEELFSLLEDPQPLVRSTGVLGVCKITAKYWEMIPPAILTDLLKKTLCDLSGDVSSADVRCSVFKCLPILLDNKLCHPLLENMLPSLKNCLHDNSEKVRVAFVDMLLKIKAVKAAKFWKICPMEHILARLEVDSRPVSRRIVNLLFNSFLPVNQQEEIWCERCVTLIQMNSAAARKFYQYAYEHTAPTNIAKLMLTIRRCLNACIRRAVRQDANEDEEEEEANDGEDNEKENKSVLETVLTAEDAMSMASLLEIVVILWRSIRKALDQNEEAKTYTISKFASVLPEYFRVFKDDRCSVPLIILASFMPPSSIPTFSCSVLSKLRHLEDDAEEHKYSTLIDCLCRWGQVGHVLELITEWLSESFPEKRSRKDSTRQVRIQDTRESKPSLALYYIEYIMTHTMNRDCLLSLQTKKLNHLLKVLGLVKEVLLLYISPSQAETHKIDKLTALRAFSLYCRLSIHLQHKFSSEGRTYLSILEDTGGWMESRVFPNLQSNQEVSEESYDIGLQILKDCPPFNLFIYYFSFNLRLLDNCHDCLPLLLSVLKEITDVCLAHKMLKTGDVPEEILDAIQKVFHKCLETAARTLRKRREEALQLLQSIQGPLGEFIHIVQCWCEAAPEIHRGTLSTLLAAVVVEISHSLRKITDLSELTPPVSIADLPPLSKCILSIVVKSPSIVSSFLEELTECITLEEVEGVISLTASLYIVVLSNKKKQTSSVKNCASTIYRKLKNFSEVTMDDVGSIER
;
A
#
# COMPACT_ATOMS: atom_id res chain seq x y z
N MET A 1 18.08 68.76 47.31
CA MET A 1 18.24 67.36 47.75
C MET A 1 19.08 66.64 46.72
N SER A 2 20.03 65.82 47.15
CA SER A 2 20.68 64.88 46.24
C SER A 2 19.63 63.87 45.73
N LYS A 3 19.77 63.36 44.49
CA LYS A 3 18.84 62.35 43.95
C LYS A 3 18.68 61.13 44.89
N ARG A 4 19.72 60.82 45.66
CA ARG A 4 19.77 59.75 46.68
C ARG A 4 18.85 60.03 47.87
N GLU A 5 18.90 61.23 48.43
CA GLU A 5 18.02 61.63 49.54
C GLU A 5 16.56 61.71 49.11
N ALA A 6 16.31 62.20 47.89
CA ALA A 6 14.95 62.27 47.34
C ALA A 6 14.32 60.87 47.18
N PHE A 7 15.09 59.89 46.70
CA PHE A 7 14.64 58.50 46.60
C PHE A 7 14.37 57.87 47.98
N LEU A 8 15.28 58.05 48.94
CA LEU A 8 15.11 57.54 50.31
C LEU A 8 13.92 58.16 51.06
N GLN A 9 13.57 59.41 50.75
CA GLN A 9 12.41 60.09 51.33
C GLN A 9 11.09 59.63 50.68
N ALA A 10 11.12 59.27 49.38
CA ALA A 10 9.94 58.83 48.66
C ALA A 10 9.39 57.47 49.16
N ILE A 11 10.23 56.64 49.78
CA ILE A 11 9.85 55.32 50.34
C ILE A 11 9.20 55.52 51.71
N ALA A 12 7.98 56.07 51.70
CA ALA A 12 7.15 56.26 52.88
C ALA A 12 5.66 56.20 52.47
N LYS A 13 4.81 55.84 53.43
CA LYS A 13 3.35 55.69 53.23
C LYS A 13 2.66 56.96 52.72
N ASP A 14 3.18 58.13 53.09
CA ASP A 14 2.62 59.43 52.71
C ASP A 14 3.13 59.92 51.33
N SER A 15 4.10 59.23 50.71
CA SER A 15 4.76 59.62 49.45
C SER A 15 4.84 58.48 48.42
N VAL A 16 3.94 57.51 48.50
CA VAL A 16 3.95 56.29 47.68
C VAL A 16 3.93 56.56 46.17
N GLU A 17 3.22 57.60 45.72
CA GLU A 17 3.19 57.96 44.29
C GLU A 17 4.56 58.46 43.79
N ASP A 18 5.32 59.18 44.63
CA ASP A 18 6.68 59.59 44.28
C ASP A 18 7.60 58.38 44.15
N PHE A 19 7.46 57.39 45.04
CA PHE A 19 8.17 56.12 44.96
C PHE A 19 7.84 55.35 43.67
N LEU A 20 6.56 55.19 43.35
CA LEU A 20 6.13 54.53 42.12
C LEU A 20 6.62 55.26 40.87
N ASN A 21 6.70 56.59 40.91
CA ASN A 21 7.28 57.39 39.82
C ASN A 21 8.77 57.09 39.65
N PHE A 22 9.56 56.98 40.71
CA PHE A 22 10.97 56.55 40.60
C PHE A 22 11.11 55.14 40.00
N VAL A 23 10.25 54.20 40.38
CA VAL A 23 10.23 52.85 39.79
C VAL A 23 9.86 52.89 38.30
N ARG A 24 8.93 53.77 37.89
CA ARG A 24 8.56 53.97 36.48
C ARG A 24 9.73 54.56 35.69
N LEU A 25 10.41 55.57 36.23
CA LEU A 25 11.59 56.18 35.59
C LEU A 25 12.69 55.14 35.35
N HIS A 26 12.93 54.23 36.31
CA HIS A 26 13.90 53.14 36.13
C HIS A 26 13.53 52.18 34.99
N LYS A 27 12.24 52.01 34.68
CA LYS A 27 11.78 51.15 33.59
C LYS A 27 11.83 51.83 32.21
N ASP A 28 11.96 53.16 32.17
CA ASP A 28 12.06 53.91 30.92
C ASP A 28 13.52 54.01 30.47
N PHE A 29 13.90 53.22 29.46
CA PHE A 29 15.24 53.21 28.89
C PHE A 29 15.69 54.55 28.29
N SER A 30 14.79 55.52 28.14
CA SER A 30 15.09 56.86 27.64
C SER A 30 15.39 57.88 28.75
N ASP A 31 15.12 57.54 30.02
CA ASP A 31 15.41 58.40 31.17
C ASP A 31 16.82 58.11 31.74
N PRO A 32 17.56 59.13 32.22
CA PRO A 32 18.89 58.94 32.81
C PRO A 32 18.88 58.34 34.23
N PHE A 33 17.72 58.00 34.80
CA PHE A 33 17.62 57.41 36.14
C PHE A 33 17.84 55.88 36.11
N ASP A 34 19.00 55.43 36.63
CA ASP A 34 19.28 54.00 36.86
C ASP A 34 19.32 53.68 38.35
N LEU A 35 18.43 52.78 38.78
CA LEU A 35 18.37 52.28 40.15
C LEU A 35 19.62 51.47 40.53
N ASN A 36 20.24 50.75 39.59
CA ASN A 36 21.47 49.99 39.83
C ASN A 36 22.62 50.92 40.20
N GLU A 37 22.82 51.99 39.42
CA GLU A 37 23.86 53.00 39.68
C GLU A 37 23.61 53.68 41.02
N LEU A 38 22.37 54.09 41.29
CA LEU A 38 22.01 54.75 42.54
C LEU A 38 22.30 53.85 43.76
N LEU A 39 21.93 52.56 43.71
CA LEU A 39 22.16 51.62 44.81
C LEU A 39 23.65 51.32 45.02
N GLN A 40 24.46 51.28 43.96
CA GLN A 40 25.92 51.10 44.08
C GLN A 40 26.57 52.31 44.79
N GLU A 41 26.06 53.50 44.53
CA GLU A 41 26.58 54.75 45.08
C GLU A 41 26.17 55.04 46.54
N LEU A 42 25.18 54.33 47.09
CA LEU A 42 24.72 54.52 48.47
C LEU A 42 25.77 54.04 49.50
N PRO A 43 26.11 54.87 50.51
CA PRO A 43 26.86 54.41 51.69
C PRO A 43 26.12 53.31 52.44
N ARG A 44 26.87 52.46 53.17
CA ARG A 44 26.33 51.30 53.93
C ARG A 44 25.10 51.65 54.79
N LYS A 45 25.18 52.70 55.60
CA LYS A 45 24.07 53.14 56.47
C LYS A 45 22.81 53.54 55.69
N GLN A 46 22.98 54.12 54.49
CA GLN A 46 21.84 54.51 53.65
C GLN A 46 21.21 53.29 52.94
N LYS A 47 21.98 52.23 52.68
CA LYS A 47 21.45 50.94 52.19
C LYS A 47 20.63 50.24 53.28
N GLU A 48 21.13 50.23 54.51
CA GLU A 48 20.40 49.70 55.66
C GLU A 48 19.09 50.50 55.92
N GLU A 49 19.17 51.83 55.88
CA GLU A 49 17.98 52.71 56.00
C GLU A 49 16.97 52.44 54.88
N LEU A 50 17.43 52.28 53.65
CA LEU A 50 16.59 51.94 52.49
C LEU A 50 15.81 50.64 52.75
N TRP A 51 16.49 49.58 53.16
CA TRP A 51 15.88 48.27 53.34
C TRP A 51 14.87 48.26 54.48
N GLU A 52 15.15 48.98 55.57
CA GLU A 52 14.18 49.14 56.67
C GLU A 52 12.93 49.91 56.22
N LYS A 53 13.09 50.95 55.41
CA LYS A 53 11.95 51.68 54.83
C LYS A 53 11.13 50.84 53.87
N LEU A 54 11.78 50.02 53.03
CA LEU A 54 11.08 49.08 52.13
C LEU A 54 10.27 48.05 52.92
N LYS A 55 10.83 47.53 54.02
CA LYS A 55 10.14 46.58 54.90
C LYS A 55 8.88 47.20 55.51
N ILE A 56 9.01 48.39 56.09
CA ILE A 56 7.88 49.11 56.69
C ILE A 56 6.81 49.36 55.64
N LEU A 57 7.20 49.85 54.45
CA LEU A 57 6.25 50.12 53.36
C LEU A 57 5.52 48.84 52.91
N LEU A 58 6.24 47.72 52.75
CA LEU A 58 5.65 46.43 52.37
C LEU A 58 4.66 45.94 53.44
N THR A 59 5.07 46.00 54.71
CA THR A 59 4.25 45.53 55.84
C THR A 59 2.99 46.39 56.00
N ASP A 60 3.12 47.72 55.95
CA ASP A 60 1.99 48.64 56.03
C ASP A 60 1.00 48.45 54.87
N THR A 61 1.52 48.14 53.68
CA THR A 61 0.71 47.86 52.48
C THR A 61 -0.09 46.56 52.66
N LEU A 62 0.53 45.49 53.14
CA LEU A 62 -0.13 44.21 53.41
C LEU A 62 -1.13 44.29 54.57
N VAL A 63 -0.87 45.12 55.59
CA VAL A 63 -1.82 45.36 56.69
C VAL A 63 -3.03 46.16 56.22
N ALA A 64 -2.83 47.14 55.33
CA ALA A 64 -3.92 47.93 54.76
C ALA A 64 -4.82 47.12 53.81
N ASN A 65 -4.24 46.14 53.11
CA ASN A 65 -4.94 45.29 52.16
C ASN A 65 -4.46 43.83 52.29
N PRO A 66 -5.08 43.03 53.19
CA PRO A 66 -4.62 41.69 53.52
C PRO A 66 -4.86 40.70 52.37
N VAL A 67 -4.05 39.64 52.33
CA VAL A 67 -3.96 38.67 51.24
C VAL A 67 -5.32 38.02 50.90
N GLU A 68 -6.16 37.78 51.90
CA GLU A 68 -7.50 37.18 51.74
C GLU A 68 -8.45 38.06 50.92
N SER A 69 -8.18 39.36 50.80
CA SER A 69 -9.01 40.31 50.05
C SER A 69 -8.61 40.45 48.57
N TRP A 70 -7.56 39.75 48.12
CA TRP A 70 -7.10 39.78 46.73
C TRP A 70 -7.88 38.84 45.80
N GLN A 71 -8.59 37.86 46.37
CA GLN A 71 -9.39 36.89 45.62
C GLN A 71 -10.86 37.32 45.62
N ALA A 72 -11.28 38.06 44.59
CA ALA A 72 -12.70 38.16 44.26
C ALA A 72 -13.19 36.78 43.79
N ILE A 73 -14.29 36.31 44.36
CA ILE A 73 -14.95 35.01 44.17
C ILE A 73 -14.86 34.53 42.72
N VAL A 74 -14.15 33.41 42.51
CA VAL A 74 -14.16 32.64 41.27
C VAL A 74 -15.51 31.92 41.20
N ASP A 75 -16.48 32.51 40.51
CA ASP A 75 -17.66 31.78 40.03
C ASP A 75 -17.32 31.13 38.69
N ASP A 76 -17.79 29.90 38.53
CA ASP A 76 -17.39 28.84 37.61
C ASP A 76 -17.81 29.09 36.13
N SER A 77 -17.51 30.27 35.56
CA SER A 77 -17.80 30.56 34.14
C SER A 77 -16.53 30.74 33.32
N ASP A 78 -16.35 29.82 32.38
CA ASP A 78 -15.28 29.68 31.36
C ASP A 78 -15.27 30.82 30.29
N ASP A 79 -15.70 32.03 30.67
CA ASP A 79 -15.70 33.20 29.78
C ASP A 79 -14.54 34.14 30.11
N ASP A 80 -13.68 34.33 29.10
CA ASP A 80 -12.41 35.08 29.07
C ASP A 80 -12.60 36.61 29.20
N MET A 81 -13.41 37.05 30.16
CA MET A 81 -13.66 38.47 30.45
C MET A 81 -12.73 38.91 31.59
N GLU A 82 -11.80 39.83 31.30
CA GLU A 82 -10.89 40.41 32.29
C GLU A 82 -11.69 40.98 33.49
N VAL A 83 -11.59 40.32 34.64
CA VAL A 83 -12.16 40.82 35.90
C VAL A 83 -11.34 42.05 36.31
N GLU A 84 -11.89 43.24 36.13
CA GLU A 84 -11.25 44.46 36.60
C GLU A 84 -11.18 44.46 38.14
N HIS A 85 -9.97 44.22 38.66
CA HIS A 85 -9.67 44.35 40.10
C HIS A 85 -10.01 45.76 40.60
N SER A 86 -10.44 45.86 41.87
CA SER A 86 -10.71 47.14 42.52
C SER A 86 -9.47 48.07 42.46
N PRO A 87 -9.66 49.40 42.37
CA PRO A 87 -8.55 50.34 42.28
C PRO A 87 -7.56 50.21 43.46
N ASP A 88 -8.05 49.82 44.63
CA ASP A 88 -7.24 49.59 45.84
C ASP A 88 -6.33 48.36 45.71
N VAL A 89 -6.79 47.28 45.07
CA VAL A 89 -5.96 46.09 44.79
C VAL A 89 -4.93 46.41 43.70
N LYS A 90 -5.31 47.13 42.63
CA LYS A 90 -4.36 47.59 41.60
C LYS A 90 -3.25 48.46 42.19
N HIS A 91 -3.59 49.39 43.09
CA HIS A 91 -2.60 50.21 43.79
C HIS A 91 -1.70 49.36 44.70
N THR A 92 -2.28 48.43 45.48
CA THR A 92 -1.53 47.49 46.33
C THR A 92 -0.50 46.69 45.53
N MET A 93 -0.91 46.10 44.39
CA MET A 93 0.00 45.34 43.52
C MET A 93 1.11 46.20 42.92
N ALA A 94 0.82 47.46 42.55
CA ALA A 94 1.83 48.39 42.07
C ALA A 94 2.89 48.70 43.12
N VAL A 95 2.49 48.89 44.39
CA VAL A 95 3.41 49.12 45.51
C VAL A 95 4.27 47.89 45.79
N ILE A 96 3.67 46.70 45.89
CA ILE A 96 4.40 45.44 46.10
C ILE A 96 5.40 45.21 44.96
N HIS A 97 5.00 45.47 43.71
CA HIS A 97 5.88 45.36 42.54
C HIS A 97 7.03 46.37 42.59
N GLY A 98 6.76 47.62 42.98
CA GLY A 98 7.80 48.63 43.18
C GLY A 98 8.82 48.21 44.25
N VAL A 99 8.34 47.75 45.41
CA VAL A 99 9.20 47.21 46.48
C VAL A 99 10.01 46.02 45.98
N THR A 100 9.38 45.08 45.26
CA THR A 100 10.05 43.89 44.72
C THR A 100 11.18 44.25 43.77
N ILE A 101 11.00 45.25 42.90
CA ILE A 101 12.06 45.71 41.99
C ILE A 101 13.24 46.26 42.77
N VAL A 102 13.00 47.16 43.74
CA VAL A 102 14.08 47.75 44.52
C VAL A 102 14.79 46.72 45.40
N ALA A 103 14.03 45.77 45.96
CA ALA A 103 14.59 44.65 46.72
C ALA A 103 15.43 43.73 45.83
N ALA A 104 14.97 43.39 44.62
CA ALA A 104 15.71 42.58 43.66
C ALA A 104 17.03 43.23 43.25
N THR A 105 17.01 44.53 42.91
CA THR A 105 18.22 45.27 42.55
C THR A 105 19.19 45.38 43.73
N SER A 106 18.65 45.49 44.95
CA SER A 106 19.45 45.56 46.19
C SER A 106 20.29 44.32 46.46
N VAL A 107 19.92 43.14 45.96
CA VAL A 107 20.70 41.90 46.14
C VAL A 107 22.11 42.03 45.58
N SER A 108 22.27 42.74 44.46
CA SER A 108 23.56 42.90 43.78
C SER A 108 24.59 43.68 44.62
N VAL A 109 24.12 44.57 45.49
CA VAL A 109 24.94 45.49 46.30
C VAL A 109 25.21 45.01 47.73
N ILE A 110 24.78 43.78 48.07
CA ILE A 110 25.09 43.12 49.34
C ILE A 110 26.57 42.66 49.33
N ASP A 111 27.28 43.02 50.40
CA ASP A 111 28.66 42.60 50.70
C ASP A 111 28.77 42.03 52.13
N GLU A 112 29.90 41.39 52.46
CA GLU A 112 30.13 40.70 53.76
C GLU A 112 30.05 41.62 55.00
N HIS A 113 29.99 42.93 54.83
CA HIS A 113 30.11 43.93 55.89
C HIS A 113 28.88 44.83 56.06
N ILE A 114 27.76 44.52 55.40
CA ILE A 114 26.49 45.25 55.49
C ILE A 114 25.42 44.35 56.11
N GLY A 115 24.68 44.85 57.11
CA GLY A 115 23.56 44.12 57.69
C GLY A 115 22.35 44.14 56.75
N TYR A 116 21.91 42.99 56.25
CA TYR A 116 20.80 42.87 55.30
C TYR A 116 19.53 42.23 55.90
N GLU A 117 19.40 42.17 57.23
CA GLU A 117 18.26 41.54 57.92
C GLU A 117 16.91 42.11 57.47
N ALA A 118 16.78 43.43 57.37
CA ALA A 118 15.56 44.08 56.89
C ALA A 118 15.18 43.69 55.45
N LEU A 119 16.19 43.51 54.58
CA LEU A 119 15.99 43.06 53.21
C LEU A 119 15.63 41.57 53.14
N LEU A 120 16.21 40.75 54.03
CA LEU A 120 15.83 39.35 54.19
C LEU A 120 14.37 39.23 54.65
N GLU A 121 13.93 40.02 55.63
CA GLU A 121 12.52 40.07 56.05
C GLU A 121 11.60 40.47 54.90
N CYS A 122 11.98 41.46 54.08
CA CYS A 122 11.25 41.79 52.85
C CYS A 122 11.14 40.59 51.91
N ALA A 123 12.27 39.91 51.64
CA ALA A 123 12.30 38.76 50.74
C ALA A 123 11.43 37.61 51.28
N VAL A 124 11.47 37.32 52.59
CA VAL A 124 10.63 36.30 53.23
C VAL A 124 9.14 36.63 53.06
N ILE A 125 8.74 37.89 53.27
CA ILE A 125 7.35 38.32 53.07
C ILE A 125 6.95 38.15 51.60
N LEU A 126 7.77 38.62 50.66
CA LEU A 126 7.51 38.48 49.21
C LEU A 126 7.41 37.00 48.78
N ASN A 127 8.26 36.14 49.34
CA ASN A 127 8.23 34.70 49.10
C ASN A 127 6.95 34.05 49.65
N GLY A 128 6.49 34.47 50.84
CA GLY A 128 5.29 33.94 51.47
C GLY A 128 3.99 34.31 50.73
N ILE A 129 3.92 35.48 50.10
CA ILE A 129 2.71 35.94 49.40
C ILE A 129 2.59 35.43 47.96
N VAL A 130 3.65 34.86 47.37
CA VAL A 130 3.72 34.59 45.93
C VAL A 130 2.61 33.67 45.42
N HIS A 131 2.25 32.64 46.20
CA HIS A 131 1.20 31.69 45.84
C HIS A 131 -0.21 32.24 46.03
N ALA A 132 -0.35 33.38 46.72
CA ALA A 132 -1.63 34.04 46.94
C ALA A 132 -1.90 35.18 45.93
N LEU A 133 -0.91 35.51 45.09
CA LEU A 133 -1.07 36.53 44.06
C LEU A 133 -2.06 36.10 42.96
N PRO A 134 -2.90 37.01 42.44
CA PRO A 134 -3.73 36.74 41.28
C PRO A 134 -2.90 36.33 40.05
N LYS A 135 -3.40 35.37 39.25
CA LYS A 135 -2.73 34.92 38.01
C LYS A 135 -2.48 36.06 37.00
N SER A 136 -3.29 37.12 37.05
CA SER A 136 -3.14 38.32 36.22
C SER A 136 -1.85 39.10 36.51
N GLU A 137 -1.28 38.99 37.71
CA GLU A 137 -0.09 39.73 38.15
C GLU A 137 1.23 39.05 37.72
N THR A 138 1.32 38.67 36.44
CA THR A 138 2.47 37.91 35.92
C THR A 138 3.80 38.67 36.09
N GLN A 139 3.79 40.00 35.95
CA GLN A 139 5.02 40.81 36.10
C GLN A 139 5.55 40.83 37.54
N LEU A 140 4.65 40.87 38.53
CA LEU A 140 5.05 40.81 39.93
C LEU A 140 5.59 39.42 40.28
N ILE A 141 4.92 38.34 39.84
CA ILE A 141 5.41 36.97 40.03
C ILE A 141 6.81 36.80 39.41
N LEU A 142 7.04 37.34 38.21
CA LEU A 142 8.36 37.33 37.56
C LEU A 142 9.42 38.12 38.34
N ALA A 143 9.05 39.25 38.96
CA ALA A 143 9.94 40.04 39.79
C ALA A 143 10.29 39.31 41.11
N ILE A 144 9.32 38.66 41.75
CA ILE A 144 9.54 37.82 42.93
C ILE A 144 10.44 36.63 42.60
N ARG A 145 10.20 35.97 41.46
CA ARG A 145 11.10 34.91 40.98
C ARG A 145 12.53 35.44 40.79
N HIS A 146 12.71 36.63 40.20
CA HIS A 146 14.04 37.21 39.96
C HIS A 146 14.80 37.51 41.26
N ILE A 147 14.14 38.05 42.30
CA ILE A 147 14.79 38.25 43.60
C ILE A 147 15.22 36.90 44.20
N CYS A 148 14.35 35.88 44.14
CA CYS A 148 14.66 34.55 44.64
C CYS A 148 15.84 33.88 43.89
N GLU A 149 15.88 34.01 42.56
CA GLU A 149 17.02 33.55 41.73
C GLU A 149 18.32 34.26 42.12
N SER A 150 18.28 35.60 42.23
CA SER A 150 19.45 36.41 42.61
C SER A 150 19.94 36.07 44.02
N TRP A 151 19.01 35.78 44.94
CA TRP A 151 19.30 35.38 46.32
C TRP A 151 20.04 34.04 46.38
N TRP A 152 19.58 33.07 45.56
CA TRP A 152 20.23 31.77 45.41
C TRP A 152 21.65 31.90 44.83
N GLU A 153 21.81 32.64 43.73
CA GLU A 153 23.10 32.85 43.07
C GLU A 153 24.14 33.52 43.98
N LYS A 154 23.70 34.47 44.81
CA LYS A 154 24.57 35.18 45.76
C LYS A 154 24.93 34.33 46.98
N GLY A 155 24.20 33.24 47.26
CA GLY A 155 24.49 32.31 48.35
C GLY A 155 24.19 32.85 49.75
N LEU A 156 23.16 33.69 49.88
CA LEU A 156 22.80 34.39 51.12
C LEU A 156 22.09 33.47 52.13
N GLN A 157 21.86 33.99 53.34
CA GLN A 157 21.08 33.28 54.37
C GLN A 157 19.66 32.96 53.88
N GLY A 158 19.19 31.74 54.15
CA GLY A 158 17.85 31.26 53.76
C GLY A 158 17.71 30.95 52.27
N LYS A 159 18.82 30.89 51.52
CA LYS A 159 18.80 30.65 50.06
C LYS A 159 18.03 29.41 49.66
N GLU A 160 17.98 28.38 50.49
CA GLU A 160 17.29 27.12 50.19
C GLU A 160 15.81 27.37 49.91
N ASP A 161 15.11 28.13 50.74
CA ASP A 161 13.67 28.37 50.59
C ASP A 161 13.34 29.30 49.42
N PHE A 162 14.16 30.33 49.20
CA PHE A 162 14.05 31.19 48.02
C PHE A 162 14.36 30.42 46.74
N GLY A 163 15.40 29.60 46.77
CA GLY A 163 15.78 28.72 45.67
C GLY A 163 14.63 27.79 45.30
N LYS A 164 14.02 27.10 46.29
CA LYS A 164 12.86 26.22 46.08
C LYS A 164 11.72 26.95 45.37
N THR A 165 11.39 28.16 45.82
CA THR A 165 10.33 28.99 45.24
C THR A 165 10.66 29.41 43.80
N ALA A 166 11.88 29.88 43.55
CA ALA A 166 12.34 30.22 42.20
C ALA A 166 12.28 29.01 41.25
N PHE A 167 12.72 27.84 41.74
CA PHE A 167 12.73 26.60 40.99
C PHE A 167 11.31 26.17 40.61
N LEU A 168 10.35 26.22 41.55
CA LEU A 168 8.96 25.84 41.30
C LEU A 168 8.29 26.75 40.26
N LEU A 169 8.37 28.07 40.45
CA LEU A 169 7.79 29.04 39.52
C LEU A 169 8.39 28.90 38.11
N LEU A 170 9.69 28.61 38.02
CA LEU A 170 10.35 28.42 36.73
C LEU A 170 9.99 27.08 36.09
N LEU A 171 9.87 26.01 36.87
CA LEU A 171 9.46 24.69 36.41
C LEU A 171 8.04 24.69 35.84
N GLU A 172 7.09 25.33 36.54
CA GLU A 172 5.73 25.53 36.03
C GLU A 172 5.73 26.33 34.72
N LYS A 173 6.55 27.40 34.67
CA LYS A 173 6.65 28.26 33.49
C LYS A 173 7.17 27.52 32.25
N THR A 174 8.13 26.60 32.42
CA THR A 174 8.68 25.84 31.29
C THR A 174 7.73 24.78 30.74
N LEU A 175 6.66 24.44 31.48
CA LEU A 175 5.62 23.49 31.08
C LEU A 175 4.41 24.15 30.38
N GLU A 176 4.31 25.47 30.39
CA GLU A 176 3.27 26.20 29.65
C GLU A 176 3.37 25.99 28.13
N VAL A 177 2.22 26.09 27.44
CA VAL A 177 2.12 25.91 25.97
C VAL A 177 3.04 26.86 25.20
N LYS A 178 3.25 28.08 25.71
CA LYS A 178 4.14 29.10 25.15
C LYS A 178 5.48 29.18 25.90
N CYS A 179 6.10 28.03 26.18
CA CYS A 179 7.41 27.95 26.82
C CYS A 179 8.49 28.71 26.03
N VAL A 180 9.21 29.60 26.71
CA VAL A 180 10.38 30.30 26.16
C VAL A 180 11.62 29.44 26.41
N LEU A 181 12.37 29.11 25.35
CA LEU A 181 13.54 28.23 25.47
C LEU A 181 14.64 28.76 26.40
N ALA A 182 14.67 30.08 26.66
CA ALA A 182 15.56 30.70 27.64
C ALA A 182 15.23 30.28 29.09
N ASP A 183 13.96 30.02 29.40
CA ASP A 183 13.55 29.59 30.75
C ASP A 183 14.05 28.17 31.04
N ILE A 184 14.14 27.29 30.04
CA ILE A 184 14.77 25.96 30.19
C ILE A 184 16.27 26.09 30.54
N VAL A 185 16.95 27.08 29.97
CA VAL A 185 18.37 27.34 30.28
C VAL A 185 18.52 27.81 31.73
N ARG A 186 17.65 28.74 32.17
CA ARG A 186 17.61 29.19 33.58
C ARG A 186 17.29 28.05 34.54
N LEU A 187 16.35 27.17 34.18
CA LEU A 187 15.98 26.00 34.99
C LEU A 187 17.17 25.06 35.16
N TRP A 188 17.95 24.86 34.09
CA TRP A 188 19.21 24.14 34.18
C TRP A 188 20.22 24.83 35.11
N HIS A 189 20.31 26.16 35.15
CA HIS A 189 21.20 26.85 36.11
C HIS A 189 20.76 26.65 37.57
N LEU A 190 19.45 26.56 37.83
CA LEU A 190 18.89 26.30 39.16
C LEU A 190 18.81 24.81 39.55
N HIS A 191 19.24 23.87 38.70
CA HIS A 191 19.11 22.44 38.98
C HIS A 191 19.64 21.97 40.37
N PRO A 192 20.69 22.57 40.99
CA PRO A 192 21.16 22.11 42.30
C PRO A 192 20.16 22.37 43.42
N VAL A 193 19.22 23.31 43.24
CA VAL A 193 18.11 23.57 44.18
C VAL A 193 17.29 22.31 44.43
N LEU A 194 17.16 21.43 43.44
CA LEU A 194 16.39 20.19 43.58
C LEU A 194 16.88 19.35 44.79
N LEU A 195 18.17 19.41 45.10
CA LEU A 195 18.77 18.69 46.23
C LEU A 195 18.36 19.24 47.60
N CYS A 196 17.74 20.42 47.65
CA CYS A 196 17.17 21.02 48.87
C CYS A 196 15.76 20.49 49.20
N PHE A 197 15.11 19.77 48.28
CA PHE A 197 13.82 19.13 48.52
C PHE A 197 14.02 17.73 49.10
N ASP A 198 13.32 17.44 50.22
CA ASP A 198 13.27 16.07 50.75
C ASP A 198 12.30 15.24 49.91
N TYR A 199 12.82 14.19 49.29
CA TYR A 199 12.05 13.30 48.43
C TYR A 199 10.85 12.65 49.13
N ASN A 200 10.96 12.35 50.44
CA ASN A 200 9.91 11.66 51.19
C ASN A 200 8.88 12.60 51.83
N SER A 201 9.02 13.92 51.65
CA SER A 201 8.05 14.89 52.15
C SER A 201 6.81 15.02 51.25
N GLU A 202 5.65 15.30 51.85
CA GLU A 202 4.40 15.56 51.11
C GLU A 202 4.51 16.80 50.20
N GLU A 203 5.32 17.79 50.59
CA GLU A 203 5.59 18.99 49.80
C GLU A 203 6.20 18.65 48.43
N SER A 204 6.99 17.58 48.36
CA SER A 204 7.66 17.14 47.14
C SER A 204 6.77 16.37 46.16
N ASP A 205 5.55 15.96 46.54
CA ASP A 205 4.69 15.18 45.65
C ASP A 205 4.23 16.00 44.44
N SER A 206 3.87 17.27 44.67
CA SER A 206 3.56 18.22 43.59
C SER A 206 4.73 18.40 42.61
N ILE A 207 5.95 18.37 43.12
CA ILE A 207 7.19 18.58 42.35
C ILE A 207 7.52 17.35 41.52
N LYS A 208 7.34 16.14 42.09
CA LYS A 208 7.53 14.88 41.36
C LYS A 208 6.68 14.89 40.08
N ASP A 209 5.41 15.28 40.18
CA ASP A 209 4.52 15.36 39.02
C ASP A 209 4.98 16.37 37.97
N LEU A 210 5.38 17.58 38.38
CA LEU A 210 5.91 18.59 37.46
C LEU A 210 7.22 18.13 36.78
N LEU A 211 8.11 17.48 37.53
CA LEU A 211 9.35 16.93 36.98
C LEU A 211 9.10 15.80 35.98
N LEU A 212 8.11 14.94 36.23
CA LEU A 212 7.69 13.91 35.28
C LEU A 212 7.06 14.54 34.02
N GLN A 213 6.30 15.63 34.16
CA GLN A 213 5.76 16.38 33.03
C GLN A 213 6.86 16.95 32.10
N CYS A 214 8.06 17.25 32.61
CA CYS A 214 9.18 17.67 31.77
C CYS A 214 9.60 16.59 30.75
N PHE A 215 9.47 15.31 31.08
CA PHE A 215 9.68 14.21 30.14
C PHE A 215 8.58 14.10 29.09
N LEU A 216 7.44 14.76 29.30
CA LEU A 216 6.35 14.87 28.34
C LEU A 216 6.53 16.00 27.33
N SER A 217 7.37 16.99 27.67
CA SER A 217 7.57 18.18 26.86
C SER A 217 8.65 17.97 25.78
N ILE A 218 8.25 18.12 24.51
CA ILE A 218 9.17 18.08 23.36
C ILE A 218 10.26 19.16 23.43
N ASN A 219 9.97 20.33 24.02
CA ASN A 219 10.93 21.43 24.15
C ASN A 219 12.11 21.01 25.03
N HIS A 220 11.84 20.44 26.20
CA HIS A 220 12.84 19.86 27.09
C HIS A 220 13.67 18.75 26.43
N ILE A 221 13.04 17.84 25.68
CA ILE A 221 13.75 16.73 25.02
C ILE A 221 14.67 17.23 23.88
N LYS A 222 14.23 18.20 23.08
CA LYS A 222 15.00 18.72 21.94
C LYS A 222 16.12 19.69 22.32
N LYS A 223 15.94 20.48 23.37
CA LYS A 223 16.94 21.45 23.84
C LYS A 223 18.08 20.75 24.59
N GLU A 224 19.32 21.17 24.36
CA GLU A 224 20.50 20.55 25.02
C GLU A 224 20.50 20.74 26.53
N GLU A 225 20.18 21.93 27.02
CA GLU A 225 20.08 22.22 28.45
C GLU A 225 18.92 21.44 29.10
N GLY A 226 17.81 21.28 28.38
CA GLY A 226 16.70 20.43 28.80
C GLY A 226 17.11 18.97 28.95
N ARG A 227 17.85 18.40 27.99
CA ARG A 227 18.39 17.03 28.13
C ARG A 227 19.33 16.89 29.32
N ARG A 228 20.20 17.86 29.57
CA ARG A 228 21.10 17.85 30.75
C ARG A 228 20.30 17.85 32.04
N PHE A 229 19.26 18.67 32.11
CA PHE A 229 18.33 18.72 33.24
C PHE A 229 17.63 17.38 33.44
N LEU A 230 16.99 16.84 32.41
CA LEU A 230 16.30 15.54 32.47
C LEU A 230 17.24 14.39 32.88
N SER A 231 18.48 14.38 32.40
CA SER A 231 19.49 13.39 32.82
C SER A 231 19.89 13.55 34.29
N PHE A 232 19.91 14.78 34.81
CA PHE A 232 20.24 15.04 36.22
C PHE A 232 19.16 14.52 37.16
N LEU A 233 17.88 14.54 36.76
CA LEU A 233 16.76 14.06 37.58
C LEU A 233 16.90 12.59 38.01
N PHE A 234 17.61 11.76 37.24
CA PHE A 234 17.93 10.37 37.61
C PHE A 234 18.82 10.25 38.86
N SER A 235 19.48 11.32 39.28
CA SER A 235 20.35 11.34 40.46
C SER A 235 19.65 11.79 41.74
N TRP A 236 18.38 12.19 41.68
CA TRP A 236 17.65 12.71 42.85
C TRP A 236 17.29 11.62 43.85
N ASP A 237 16.65 10.53 43.39
CA ASP A 237 16.32 9.36 44.22
C ASP A 237 16.23 8.08 43.38
N VAL A 238 16.57 6.93 43.97
CA VAL A 238 16.60 5.62 43.29
C VAL A 238 15.18 5.18 42.87
N THR A 239 14.17 5.45 43.70
CA THR A 239 12.78 5.11 43.39
C THR A 239 12.21 6.02 42.28
N PHE A 240 12.69 7.26 42.19
CA PHE A 240 12.30 8.19 41.13
C PHE A 240 12.74 7.74 39.73
N VAL A 241 13.86 7.01 39.62
CA VAL A 241 14.34 6.42 38.35
C VAL A 241 13.26 5.54 37.69
N SER A 242 12.54 4.74 38.49
CA SER A 242 11.47 3.86 37.98
C SER A 242 10.29 4.67 37.45
N MET A 243 9.90 5.74 38.16
CA MET A 243 8.82 6.63 37.74
C MET A 243 9.17 7.39 36.45
N ILE A 244 10.40 7.89 36.34
CA ILE A 244 10.91 8.51 35.10
C ILE A 244 10.81 7.52 33.94
N HIS A 245 11.28 6.29 34.12
CA HIS A 245 11.26 5.28 33.07
C HIS A 245 9.84 4.89 32.65
N GLY A 246 8.93 4.68 33.61
CA GLY A 246 7.51 4.43 33.34
C GLY A 246 6.88 5.57 32.53
N THR A 247 7.19 6.81 32.90
CA THR A 247 6.72 8.02 32.21
C THR A 247 7.21 8.07 30.76
N ILE A 248 8.51 7.88 30.53
CA ILE A 248 9.09 7.84 29.18
C ILE A 248 8.46 6.70 28.35
N LYS A 249 8.27 5.51 28.93
CA LYS A 249 7.67 4.36 28.22
C LYS A 249 6.24 4.65 27.75
N ASN A 250 5.39 5.20 28.61
CA ASN A 250 4.02 5.55 28.27
C ASN A 250 3.95 6.57 27.11
N GLN A 251 4.98 7.41 27.01
CA GLN A 251 5.12 8.43 25.98
C GLN A 251 5.68 7.97 24.64
N LEU A 252 6.37 6.83 24.60
CA LEU A 252 7.07 6.37 23.38
C LEU A 252 6.13 6.26 22.18
N GLN A 253 4.84 5.98 22.38
CA GLN A 253 3.86 5.91 21.29
C GLN A 253 3.64 7.27 20.62
N CYS A 254 3.58 8.34 21.40
CA CYS A 254 3.24 9.68 20.97
C CYS A 254 4.44 10.43 20.37
N LEU A 255 5.67 10.11 20.80
CA LEU A 255 6.87 10.79 20.32
C LEU A 255 7.28 10.36 18.90
N PRO A 256 7.74 11.26 18.02
CA PRO A 256 8.22 10.88 16.71
C PRO A 256 9.53 10.09 16.80
N LYS A 257 9.77 9.19 15.83
CA LYS A 257 10.99 8.35 15.81
C LYS A 257 12.28 9.17 15.88
N SER A 258 12.31 10.35 15.27
CA SER A 258 13.46 11.26 15.28
C SER A 258 13.86 11.74 16.68
N SER A 259 12.95 11.70 17.66
CA SER A 259 13.26 12.09 19.04
C SER A 259 13.89 10.97 19.87
N MET A 260 13.91 9.73 19.37
CA MET A 260 14.44 8.59 20.11
C MET A 260 15.95 8.70 20.38
N THR A 261 16.69 9.34 19.49
CA THR A 261 18.11 9.65 19.70
C THR A 261 18.32 10.62 20.86
N HIS A 262 17.43 11.59 21.06
CA HIS A 262 17.46 12.50 22.21
C HIS A 262 17.08 11.79 23.52
N ILE A 263 16.07 10.91 23.49
CA ILE A 263 15.73 10.07 24.65
C ILE A 263 16.90 9.15 25.03
N ALA A 264 17.57 8.55 24.04
CA ALA A 264 18.75 7.73 24.27
C ALA A 264 19.91 8.52 24.87
N ASP A 265 20.14 9.75 24.40
CA ASP A 265 21.14 10.66 24.97
C ASP A 265 20.85 10.97 26.45
N ILE A 266 19.57 11.16 26.82
CA ILE A 266 19.17 11.38 28.22
C ILE A 266 19.56 10.20 29.10
N TYR A 267 19.18 8.97 28.70
CA TYR A 267 19.53 7.74 29.44
C TYR A 267 21.05 7.54 29.49
N PHE A 268 21.75 7.73 28.37
CA PHE A 268 23.20 7.53 28.29
C PHE A 268 23.95 8.47 29.22
N ARG A 269 23.55 9.75 29.29
CA ARG A 269 24.16 10.74 30.20
C ARG A 269 23.86 10.44 31.67
N ALA A 270 22.63 10.01 31.98
CA ALA A 270 22.24 9.59 33.32
C ALA A 270 23.07 8.38 33.76
N TRP A 271 23.13 7.34 32.93
CA TRP A 271 23.94 6.13 33.16
C TRP A 271 25.42 6.47 33.39
N LYS A 272 26.01 7.30 32.52
CA LYS A 272 27.44 7.66 32.60
C LYS A 272 27.82 8.38 33.90
N LYS A 273 26.88 9.14 34.49
CA LYS A 273 27.11 9.87 35.75
C LYS A 273 26.73 9.07 36.99
N ALA A 274 25.92 8.02 36.84
CA ALA A 274 25.41 7.25 37.97
C ALA A 274 26.47 6.33 38.58
N SER A 275 26.32 6.04 39.87
CA SER A 275 27.12 5.09 40.62
C SER A 275 26.25 4.37 41.66
N GLY A 276 26.77 3.31 42.28
CA GLY A 276 26.08 2.60 43.36
C GLY A 276 24.72 2.01 42.95
N GLU A 277 23.69 2.24 43.76
CA GLU A 277 22.34 1.71 43.55
C GLU A 277 21.62 2.37 42.36
N THR A 278 21.83 3.68 42.15
CA THR A 278 21.28 4.42 41.00
C THR A 278 21.73 3.82 39.67
N LEU A 279 23.01 3.44 39.57
CA LEU A 279 23.55 2.79 38.36
C LEU A 279 22.83 1.46 38.09
N LYS A 280 22.67 0.62 39.13
CA LYS A 280 21.95 -0.66 39.03
C LYS A 280 20.48 -0.44 38.65
N ALA A 281 19.83 0.59 39.18
CA ALA A 281 18.46 0.94 38.83
C ALA A 281 18.32 1.34 37.35
N ILE A 282 19.23 2.18 36.84
CA ILE A 282 19.23 2.57 35.41
C ILE A 282 19.50 1.36 34.51
N GLU A 283 20.50 0.54 34.84
CA GLU A 283 20.86 -0.64 34.04
C GLU A 283 19.73 -1.67 34.02
N ASN A 284 19.25 -2.11 35.18
CA ASN A 284 18.31 -3.23 35.29
C ASN A 284 16.84 -2.81 35.10
N SER A 285 16.43 -1.64 35.60
CA SER A 285 15.03 -1.22 35.56
C SER A 285 14.68 -0.39 34.33
N CYS A 286 15.68 0.18 33.63
CA CYS A 286 15.45 1.02 32.44
C CYS A 286 16.02 0.39 31.17
N ILE A 287 17.35 0.26 31.09
CA ILE A 287 18.01 -0.16 29.84
C ILE A 287 17.66 -1.62 29.52
N GLN A 288 17.72 -2.51 30.52
CA GLN A 288 17.37 -3.92 30.33
C GLN A 288 15.88 -4.11 30.03
N ASP A 289 14.99 -3.29 30.61
CA ASP A 289 13.57 -3.29 30.26
C ASP A 289 13.36 -2.89 28.78
N LEU A 290 14.07 -1.87 28.28
CA LEU A 290 14.05 -1.52 26.85
C LEU A 290 14.59 -2.66 25.99
N MET A 291 15.64 -3.36 26.41
CA MET A 291 16.15 -4.54 25.71
C MET A 291 15.10 -5.67 25.67
N HIS A 292 14.43 -5.93 26.79
CA HIS A 292 13.33 -6.89 26.87
C HIS A 292 12.20 -6.53 25.88
N HIS A 293 11.75 -5.26 25.86
CA HIS A 293 10.75 -4.81 24.89
C HIS A 293 11.27 -4.87 23.44
N GLY A 294 12.54 -4.60 23.21
CA GLY A 294 13.17 -4.75 21.90
C GLY A 294 13.13 -6.18 21.36
N VAL A 295 13.11 -7.18 22.25
CA VAL A 295 12.98 -8.61 21.91
C VAL A 295 11.52 -9.04 21.78
N HIS A 296 10.68 -8.65 22.73
CA HIS A 296 9.32 -9.20 22.88
C HIS A 296 8.23 -8.43 22.12
N LEU A 297 8.46 -7.18 21.72
CA LEU A 297 7.46 -6.43 20.96
C LEU A 297 7.27 -7.02 19.55
N PRO A 298 6.03 -7.19 19.07
CA PRO A 298 5.77 -7.58 17.69
C PRO A 298 6.37 -6.57 16.70
N ARG A 299 6.94 -7.04 15.59
CA ARG A 299 7.57 -6.18 14.57
C ARG A 299 6.61 -5.19 13.92
N LYS A 300 5.30 -5.52 13.91
CA LYS A 300 4.23 -4.62 13.43
C LYS A 300 3.92 -3.48 14.41
N SER A 301 4.38 -3.56 15.66
CA SER A 301 4.16 -2.50 16.64
C SER A 301 4.90 -1.23 16.23
N PRO A 302 4.26 -0.04 16.29
CA PRO A 302 4.93 1.23 16.04
C PRO A 302 6.01 1.57 17.08
N LEU A 303 6.01 0.88 18.23
CA LEU A 303 6.99 1.05 19.30
C LEU A 303 8.28 0.27 19.05
N HIS A 304 8.20 -0.91 18.41
CA HIS A 304 9.37 -1.76 18.15
C HIS A 304 10.52 -1.02 17.46
N PRO A 305 10.33 -0.29 16.34
CA PRO A 305 11.42 0.46 15.71
C PRO A 305 11.92 1.64 16.55
N LYS A 306 11.12 2.18 17.47
CA LYS A 306 11.52 3.28 18.37
C LYS A 306 12.42 2.78 19.51
N VAL A 307 12.03 1.68 20.15
CA VAL A 307 12.84 1.02 21.19
C VAL A 307 14.20 0.59 20.61
N ARG A 308 14.21 -0.01 19.41
CA ARG A 308 15.45 -0.38 18.73
C ARG A 308 16.34 0.83 18.40
N GLU A 309 15.76 1.97 18.05
CA GLU A 309 16.52 3.21 17.82
C GLU A 309 17.21 3.68 19.10
N VAL A 310 16.52 3.62 20.25
CA VAL A 310 17.10 3.96 21.56
C VAL A 310 18.29 3.05 21.88
N LEU A 311 18.13 1.74 21.70
CA LEU A 311 19.19 0.76 21.97
C LEU A 311 20.38 0.90 21.01
N SER A 312 20.13 1.20 19.72
CA SER A 312 21.17 1.40 18.72
C SER A 312 22.15 2.51 19.11
N TYR A 313 21.68 3.55 19.81
CA TYR A 313 22.53 4.62 20.33
C TYR A 313 23.62 4.07 21.26
N PHE A 314 23.28 3.16 22.18
CA PHE A 314 24.25 2.53 23.07
C PHE A 314 25.25 1.65 22.30
N HIS A 315 24.78 0.89 21.30
CA HIS A 315 25.66 0.06 20.46
C HIS A 315 26.68 0.86 19.65
N GLN A 316 26.32 2.09 19.24
CA GLN A 316 27.23 2.99 18.53
C GLN A 316 28.32 3.59 19.45
N GLN A 317 28.10 3.60 20.77
CA GLN A 317 29.00 4.19 21.77
C GLN A 317 29.95 3.17 22.41
N LYS A 318 30.12 1.97 21.85
CA LYS A 318 30.95 0.89 22.43
C LYS A 318 32.40 1.29 22.74
N LEU A 319 32.97 2.26 22.03
CA LEU A 319 34.32 2.76 22.32
C LEU A 319 34.40 3.67 23.56
N ARG A 320 33.26 4.01 24.19
CA ARG A 320 33.23 4.77 25.44
C ARG A 320 33.44 3.82 26.62
N GLN A 321 34.25 4.26 27.59
CA GLN A 321 34.56 3.50 28.80
C GLN A 321 33.29 2.99 29.49
N GLY A 322 33.30 1.71 29.89
CA GLY A 322 32.22 1.03 30.61
C GLY A 322 31.05 0.54 29.74
N VAL A 323 30.93 0.97 28.48
CA VAL A 323 29.77 0.60 27.65
C VAL A 323 29.80 -0.88 27.26
N GLU A 324 30.94 -1.41 26.82
CA GLU A 324 31.03 -2.83 26.46
C GLU A 324 30.73 -3.75 27.64
N GLU A 325 31.27 -3.43 28.82
CA GLU A 325 31.02 -4.18 30.06
C GLU A 325 29.53 -4.18 30.44
N MET A 326 28.87 -3.01 30.41
CA MET A 326 27.44 -2.90 30.64
C MET A 326 26.65 -3.73 29.61
N LEU A 327 26.95 -3.58 28.31
CA LEU A 327 26.24 -4.32 27.26
C LEU A 327 26.41 -5.83 27.44
N TYR A 328 27.60 -6.30 27.81
CA TYR A 328 27.84 -7.70 28.12
C TYR A 328 26.96 -8.18 29.28
N ARG A 329 26.96 -7.47 30.42
CA ARG A 329 26.11 -7.83 31.58
C ARG A 329 24.62 -7.83 31.25
N LEU A 330 24.14 -6.82 30.53
CA LEU A 330 22.71 -6.63 30.28
C LEU A 330 22.16 -7.57 29.20
N TYR A 331 22.97 -7.94 28.22
CA TYR A 331 22.56 -8.87 27.17
C TYR A 331 22.68 -10.34 27.54
N GLN A 332 23.56 -10.72 28.48
CA GLN A 332 23.68 -12.10 28.97
C GLN A 332 22.33 -12.80 29.26
N PRO A 333 21.38 -12.19 30.01
CA PRO A 333 20.09 -12.83 30.27
C PRO A 333 19.10 -12.78 29.07
N ILE A 334 19.37 -11.99 28.03
CA ILE A 334 18.43 -11.70 26.94
C ILE A 334 18.81 -12.46 25.65
N ILE A 335 20.08 -12.75 25.43
CA ILE A 335 20.56 -13.58 24.32
C ILE A 335 20.26 -15.03 24.65
N SER A 336 18.99 -15.41 24.49
CA SER A 336 18.55 -16.79 24.53
C SER A 336 18.13 -17.21 23.13
N ALA A 337 18.98 -18.00 22.47
CA ALA A 337 18.69 -18.66 21.19
C ALA A 337 17.52 -19.69 21.28
N TRP A 338 16.95 -19.89 22.48
CA TRP A 338 16.06 -20.99 22.81
C TRP A 338 14.58 -20.58 23.04
N ALA A 339 14.21 -19.35 22.72
CA ALA A 339 12.81 -18.93 22.81
C ALA A 339 11.93 -19.75 21.84
N ARG A 340 10.80 -20.29 22.32
CA ARG A 340 9.87 -21.06 21.46
C ARG A 340 9.28 -20.22 20.32
N ASN A 341 9.05 -18.92 20.57
CA ASN A 341 8.50 -17.99 19.58
C ASN A 341 9.58 -17.53 18.59
N SER A 342 9.33 -17.73 17.29
CA SER A 342 10.28 -17.39 16.23
C SER A 342 10.48 -15.89 16.01
N GLU A 343 9.48 -15.05 16.26
CA GLU A 343 9.60 -13.59 16.15
C GLU A 343 10.50 -13.05 17.26
N VAL A 344 10.35 -13.58 18.48
CA VAL A 344 11.22 -13.28 19.63
C VAL A 344 12.67 -13.66 19.32
N ARG A 345 12.92 -14.88 18.82
CA ARG A 345 14.27 -15.30 18.38
C ARG A 345 14.83 -14.36 17.30
N SER A 346 14.00 -13.99 16.33
CA SER A 346 14.39 -13.11 15.24
C SER A 346 14.68 -11.67 15.71
N ASN A 347 13.95 -11.14 16.69
CA ASN A 347 14.22 -9.83 17.28
C ASN A 347 15.47 -9.84 18.16
N SER A 348 15.65 -10.90 18.95
CA SER A 348 16.88 -11.12 19.73
C SER A 348 18.11 -11.18 18.81
N ALA A 349 18.01 -11.92 17.70
CA ALA A 349 19.04 -11.95 16.66
C ALA A 349 19.37 -10.55 16.12
N LEU A 350 18.37 -9.72 15.82
CA LEU A 350 18.62 -8.35 15.35
C LEU A 350 19.41 -7.50 16.35
N LEU A 351 19.05 -7.54 17.63
CA LEU A 351 19.77 -6.80 18.68
C LEU A 351 21.18 -7.35 18.88
N PHE A 352 21.34 -8.67 18.87
CA PHE A 352 22.64 -9.33 18.92
C PHE A 352 23.54 -8.87 17.77
N ILE A 353 23.04 -8.86 16.53
CA ILE A 353 23.77 -8.41 15.34
C ILE A 353 24.21 -6.94 15.47
N GLU A 354 23.36 -6.08 16.03
CA GLU A 354 23.67 -4.65 16.21
C GLU A 354 24.69 -4.40 17.33
N ALA A 355 24.63 -5.22 18.39
CA ALA A 355 25.57 -5.17 19.50
C ALA A 355 26.91 -5.88 19.21
N PHE A 356 27.00 -6.70 18.16
CA PHE A 356 28.17 -7.54 17.86
C PHE A 356 29.46 -6.71 17.62
N PRO A 357 30.63 -7.16 18.14
CA PRO A 357 30.82 -8.28 19.05
C PRO A 357 30.55 -7.88 20.50
N ILE A 358 29.82 -8.66 21.28
CA ILE A 358 29.61 -8.35 22.70
C ILE A 358 30.84 -8.82 23.48
N ARG A 359 31.46 -7.94 24.26
CA ARG A 359 32.77 -8.17 24.89
C ARG A 359 32.76 -7.73 26.34
N ASP A 360 33.47 -8.46 27.20
CA ASP A 360 33.80 -8.03 28.55
C ASP A 360 35.29 -7.64 28.61
N PRO A 361 35.61 -6.34 28.77
CA PRO A 361 37.00 -5.88 28.88
C PRO A 361 37.80 -6.50 30.05
N CYS A 362 37.12 -7.12 31.03
CA CYS A 362 37.76 -7.74 32.18
C CYS A 362 38.29 -9.16 31.91
N LEU A 363 37.86 -9.81 30.82
CA LEU A 363 38.30 -11.15 30.47
C LEU A 363 39.72 -11.13 29.87
N ASN A 364 40.46 -12.21 30.11
CA ASN A 364 41.75 -12.42 29.44
C ASN A 364 41.56 -12.74 27.96
N LEU A 365 42.63 -12.66 27.16
CA LEU A 365 42.56 -12.87 25.71
C LEU A 365 41.99 -14.25 25.32
N GLN A 366 42.30 -15.30 26.07
CA GLN A 366 41.85 -16.66 25.77
C GLN A 366 40.34 -16.82 26.01
N ASP A 367 39.84 -16.30 27.13
CA ASP A 367 38.41 -16.34 27.46
C ASP A 367 37.62 -15.44 26.52
N MET A 368 38.19 -14.30 26.13
CA MET A 368 37.62 -13.42 25.10
C MET A 368 37.48 -14.11 23.74
N ASP A 369 38.51 -14.83 23.29
CA ASP A 369 38.45 -15.58 22.03
C ASP A 369 37.38 -16.69 22.09
N SER A 370 37.24 -17.35 23.24
CA SER A 370 36.18 -18.35 23.49
C SER A 370 34.77 -17.73 23.40
N GLU A 371 34.55 -16.56 23.99
CA GLU A 371 33.26 -15.86 23.91
C GLU A 371 32.94 -15.37 22.49
N ILE A 372 33.94 -14.93 21.74
CA ILE A 372 33.76 -14.55 20.33
C ILE A 372 33.43 -15.79 19.48
N GLN A 373 34.07 -16.93 19.75
CA GLN A 373 33.78 -18.19 19.08
C GLN A 373 32.33 -18.64 19.31
N LYS A 374 31.82 -18.57 20.54
CA LYS A 374 30.40 -18.84 20.85
C LYS A 374 29.45 -17.93 20.09
N GLN A 375 29.80 -16.64 19.94
CA GLN A 375 28.98 -15.71 19.16
C GLN A 375 28.95 -16.06 17.66
N PHE A 376 30.02 -16.62 17.10
CA PHE A 376 29.97 -17.17 15.73
C PHE A 376 29.11 -18.43 15.64
N GLU A 377 29.18 -19.32 16.64
CA GLU A 377 28.30 -20.49 16.71
C GLU A 377 26.81 -20.09 16.74
N GLU A 378 26.48 -19.01 17.45
CA GLU A 378 25.11 -18.46 17.42
C GLU A 378 24.73 -17.86 16.06
N LEU A 379 25.66 -17.28 15.31
CA LEU A 379 25.37 -16.89 13.92
C LEU A 379 25.04 -18.09 13.05
N PHE A 380 25.74 -19.21 13.22
CA PHE A 380 25.41 -20.46 12.51
C PHE A 380 24.05 -21.02 12.95
N SER A 381 23.75 -21.01 14.26
CA SER A 381 22.46 -21.47 14.78
C SER A 381 21.28 -20.69 14.16
N LEU A 382 21.43 -19.38 13.97
CA LEU A 382 20.44 -18.53 13.31
C LEU A 382 20.24 -18.89 11.82
N LEU A 383 21.31 -19.26 11.11
CA LEU A 383 21.23 -19.70 9.71
C LEU A 383 20.58 -21.08 9.56
N GLU A 384 20.55 -21.88 10.62
CA GLU A 384 19.98 -23.23 10.65
C GLU A 384 18.62 -23.32 11.35
N ASP A 385 18.07 -22.18 11.81
CA ASP A 385 16.81 -22.14 12.54
C ASP A 385 15.64 -22.74 11.73
N PRO A 386 14.76 -23.55 12.35
CA PRO A 386 13.63 -24.15 11.63
C PRO A 386 12.71 -23.12 10.99
N GLN A 387 12.61 -21.91 11.53
CA GLN A 387 11.74 -20.87 11.01
C GLN A 387 12.44 -19.97 9.97
N PRO A 388 11.86 -19.82 8.76
CA PRO A 388 12.39 -18.94 7.70
C PRO A 388 12.66 -17.49 8.11
N LEU A 389 11.84 -16.92 8.99
CA LEU A 389 11.99 -15.54 9.48
C LEU A 389 13.32 -15.33 10.22
N VAL A 390 13.71 -16.31 11.04
CA VAL A 390 14.95 -16.28 11.82
C VAL A 390 16.14 -16.44 10.86
N ARG A 391 16.09 -17.43 9.95
CA ARG A 391 17.14 -17.62 8.93
C ARG A 391 17.36 -16.39 8.06
N SER A 392 16.28 -15.73 7.62
CA SER A 392 16.38 -14.47 6.85
C SER A 392 17.08 -13.36 7.64
N THR A 393 16.89 -13.35 8.97
CA THR A 393 17.56 -12.41 9.87
C THR A 393 19.02 -12.80 10.12
N GLY A 394 19.32 -14.09 10.23
CA GLY A 394 20.67 -14.62 10.27
C GLY A 394 21.49 -14.22 9.04
N VAL A 395 20.91 -14.34 7.84
CA VAL A 395 21.52 -13.89 6.57
C VAL A 395 21.88 -12.41 6.61
N LEU A 396 20.97 -11.55 7.08
CA LEU A 396 21.24 -10.13 7.29
C LEU A 396 22.38 -9.91 8.28
N GLY A 397 22.38 -10.66 9.38
CA GLY A 397 23.40 -10.61 10.42
C GLY A 397 24.78 -10.93 9.90
N VAL A 398 24.92 -12.07 9.24
CA VAL A 398 26.16 -12.53 8.65
C VAL A 398 26.67 -11.52 7.62
N CYS A 399 25.82 -11.02 6.71
CA CYS A 399 26.26 -10.02 5.72
C CYS A 399 26.73 -8.72 6.40
N LYS A 400 26.05 -8.22 7.44
CA LYS A 400 26.45 -7.00 8.16
C LYS A 400 27.76 -7.18 8.94
N ILE A 401 27.88 -8.28 9.69
CA ILE A 401 29.03 -8.57 10.54
C ILE A 401 30.27 -8.81 9.68
N THR A 402 30.15 -9.63 8.63
CA THR A 402 31.27 -9.89 7.71
C THR A 402 31.68 -8.63 6.95
N ALA A 403 30.73 -7.78 6.52
CA ALA A 403 31.06 -6.51 5.89
C ALA A 403 31.88 -5.59 6.82
N LYS A 404 31.46 -5.48 8.09
CA LYS A 404 32.06 -4.55 9.06
C LYS A 404 33.37 -5.03 9.66
N TYR A 405 33.51 -6.33 9.92
CA TYR A 405 34.64 -6.91 10.66
C TYR A 405 35.51 -7.85 9.81
N TRP A 406 35.45 -7.75 8.48
CA TRP A 406 36.13 -8.66 7.54
C TRP A 406 37.57 -9.01 7.93
N GLU A 407 38.40 -8.02 8.26
CA GLU A 407 39.82 -8.22 8.59
C GLU A 407 40.04 -8.86 9.97
N MET A 408 39.06 -8.78 10.86
CA MET A 408 39.13 -9.32 12.22
C MET A 408 38.59 -10.76 12.31
N ILE A 409 37.84 -11.24 11.32
CA ILE A 409 37.24 -12.57 11.32
C ILE A 409 38.23 -13.57 10.69
N PRO A 410 38.48 -14.73 11.33
CA PRO A 410 39.31 -15.78 10.74
C PRO A 410 38.83 -16.20 9.33
N PRO A 411 39.73 -16.33 8.33
CA PRO A 411 39.35 -16.65 6.95
C PRO A 411 38.52 -17.94 6.78
N ALA A 412 38.76 -18.93 7.65
CA ALA A 412 37.99 -20.18 7.66
C ALA A 412 36.51 -19.91 8.02
N ILE A 413 36.26 -19.14 9.08
CA ILE A 413 34.91 -18.77 9.54
C ILE A 413 34.19 -17.92 8.48
N LEU A 414 34.88 -16.96 7.86
CA LEU A 414 34.32 -16.18 6.73
C LEU A 414 33.86 -17.09 5.59
N THR A 415 34.70 -18.05 5.22
CA THR A 415 34.40 -18.98 4.12
C THR A 415 33.18 -19.85 4.46
N ASP A 416 33.10 -20.36 5.67
CA ASP A 416 32.00 -21.24 6.09
C ASP A 416 30.66 -20.50 6.22
N LEU A 417 30.67 -19.29 6.80
CA LEU A 417 29.48 -18.42 6.86
C LEU A 417 28.95 -18.07 5.47
N LEU A 418 29.85 -17.73 4.54
CA LEU A 418 29.48 -17.39 3.17
C LEU A 418 29.03 -18.62 2.38
N LYS A 419 29.65 -19.79 2.58
CA LYS A 419 29.16 -21.06 2.00
C LYS A 419 27.76 -21.37 2.48
N LYS A 420 27.49 -21.29 3.78
CA LYS A 420 26.15 -21.51 4.34
C LYS A 420 25.12 -20.55 3.73
N THR A 421 25.47 -19.27 3.62
CA THR A 421 24.57 -18.23 3.09
C THR A 421 24.33 -18.38 1.59
N LEU A 422 25.38 -18.58 0.81
CA LEU A 422 25.33 -18.55 -0.66
C LEU A 422 25.00 -19.92 -1.25
N CYS A 423 25.45 -21.03 -0.68
CA CYS A 423 25.20 -22.36 -1.22
C CYS A 423 23.90 -22.97 -0.68
N ASP A 424 23.66 -22.88 0.63
CA ASP A 424 22.50 -23.54 1.24
C ASP A 424 21.26 -22.64 1.18
N LEU A 425 21.35 -21.42 1.73
CA LEU A 425 20.17 -20.56 1.92
C LEU A 425 19.68 -19.89 0.63
N SER A 426 20.52 -19.80 -0.40
CA SER A 426 20.07 -19.38 -1.74
C SER A 426 19.15 -20.42 -2.39
N GLY A 427 19.26 -21.69 -1.97
CA GLY A 427 18.44 -22.82 -2.41
C GLY A 427 17.41 -23.27 -1.37
N ASP A 428 17.08 -22.42 -0.38
CA ASP A 428 16.14 -22.76 0.70
C ASP A 428 14.80 -23.25 0.16
N VAL A 429 14.49 -24.52 0.40
CA VAL A 429 13.27 -25.19 -0.12
C VAL A 429 12.00 -24.73 0.57
N SER A 430 12.11 -24.25 1.81
CA SER A 430 10.97 -23.96 2.67
C SER A 430 10.37 -22.57 2.43
N SER A 431 11.19 -21.59 2.00
CA SER A 431 10.73 -20.22 1.84
C SER A 431 11.52 -19.41 0.83
N ALA A 432 10.78 -18.79 -0.10
CA ALA A 432 11.33 -17.80 -1.01
C ALA A 432 11.79 -16.51 -0.31
N ASP A 433 11.34 -16.23 0.92
CA ASP A 433 11.82 -15.06 1.69
C ASP A 433 13.27 -15.23 2.12
N VAL A 434 13.67 -16.45 2.49
CA VAL A 434 15.07 -16.75 2.83
C VAL A 434 15.96 -16.61 1.61
N ARG A 435 15.59 -17.26 0.49
CA ARG A 435 16.32 -17.12 -0.79
C ARG A 435 16.42 -15.66 -1.23
N CYS A 436 15.32 -14.91 -1.11
CA CYS A 436 15.30 -13.48 -1.41
C CYS A 436 16.21 -12.66 -0.48
N SER A 437 16.26 -13.00 0.81
CA SER A 437 17.10 -12.30 1.80
C SER A 437 18.58 -12.41 1.47
N VAL A 438 19.04 -13.55 0.95
CA VAL A 438 20.44 -13.76 0.52
C VAL A 438 20.84 -12.67 -0.48
N PHE A 439 20.07 -12.52 -1.56
CA PHE A 439 20.39 -11.55 -2.61
C PHE A 439 20.10 -10.09 -2.22
N LYS A 440 19.19 -9.85 -1.28
CA LYS A 440 18.96 -8.51 -0.71
C LYS A 440 20.06 -8.04 0.23
N CYS A 441 20.67 -8.96 0.98
CA CYS A 441 21.69 -8.64 1.97
C CYS A 441 23.10 -8.63 1.40
N LEU A 442 23.38 -9.41 0.34
CA LEU A 442 24.70 -9.45 -0.29
C LEU A 442 25.22 -8.09 -0.79
N PRO A 443 24.38 -7.15 -1.28
CA PRO A 443 24.79 -5.77 -1.57
C PRO A 443 25.48 -5.04 -0.41
N ILE A 444 25.13 -5.34 0.85
CA ILE A 444 25.79 -4.77 2.05
C ILE A 444 27.23 -5.26 2.13
N LEU A 445 27.46 -6.54 1.85
CA LEU A 445 28.79 -7.13 1.84
C LEU A 445 29.64 -6.58 0.69
N LEU A 446 29.05 -6.39 -0.49
CA LEU A 446 29.71 -5.87 -1.69
C LEU A 446 30.23 -4.42 -1.53
N ASP A 447 29.80 -3.68 -0.51
CA ASP A 447 30.40 -2.37 -0.18
C ASP A 447 31.84 -2.51 0.37
N ASN A 448 32.18 -3.68 0.93
CA ASN A 448 33.55 -4.00 1.31
C ASN A 448 34.32 -4.63 0.15
N LYS A 449 35.31 -3.91 -0.40
CA LYS A 449 36.12 -4.38 -1.55
C LYS A 449 36.92 -5.65 -1.27
N LEU A 450 37.25 -5.93 0.00
CA LEU A 450 38.02 -7.12 0.37
C LEU A 450 37.24 -8.42 0.14
N CYS A 451 35.91 -8.38 0.09
CA CYS A 451 35.10 -9.56 -0.19
C CYS A 451 35.02 -9.91 -1.69
N HIS A 452 35.37 -8.98 -2.59
CA HIS A 452 35.13 -9.13 -4.03
C HIS A 452 35.81 -10.37 -4.62
N PRO A 453 37.10 -10.67 -4.33
CA PRO A 453 37.75 -11.86 -4.91
C PRO A 453 37.09 -13.18 -4.51
N LEU A 454 36.64 -13.29 -3.25
CA LEU A 454 35.97 -14.49 -2.76
C LEU A 454 34.57 -14.63 -3.39
N LEU A 455 33.81 -13.53 -3.46
CA LEU A 455 32.48 -13.53 -4.07
C LEU A 455 32.53 -13.79 -5.59
N GLU A 456 33.51 -13.25 -6.32
CA GLU A 456 33.67 -13.52 -7.76
C GLU A 456 33.84 -15.02 -8.04
N ASN A 457 34.49 -15.76 -7.13
CA ASN A 457 34.65 -17.21 -7.24
C ASN A 457 33.38 -18.00 -6.90
N MET A 458 32.59 -17.54 -5.92
CA MET A 458 31.43 -18.29 -5.41
C MET A 458 30.14 -18.05 -6.22
N LEU A 459 29.92 -16.82 -6.68
CA LEU A 459 28.68 -16.39 -7.32
C LEU A 459 28.28 -17.13 -8.61
N PRO A 460 29.19 -17.58 -9.49
CA PRO A 460 28.81 -18.30 -10.71
C PRO A 460 27.99 -19.58 -10.47
N SER A 461 28.14 -20.21 -9.29
CA SER A 461 27.32 -21.37 -8.89
C SER A 461 25.82 -21.03 -8.74
N LEU A 462 25.48 -19.75 -8.55
CA LEU A 462 24.13 -19.28 -8.25
C LEU A 462 23.36 -18.85 -9.50
N LYS A 463 23.90 -19.05 -10.71
CA LYS A 463 23.29 -18.61 -11.98
C LYS A 463 21.83 -19.04 -12.16
N ASN A 464 21.44 -20.19 -11.59
CA ASN A 464 20.08 -20.73 -11.68
C ASN A 464 19.08 -19.98 -10.80
N CYS A 465 19.52 -19.18 -9.83
CA CYS A 465 18.64 -18.34 -9.01
C CYS A 465 17.96 -17.23 -9.81
N LEU A 466 18.51 -16.87 -10.98
CA LEU A 466 17.83 -16.01 -11.95
C LEU A 466 16.53 -16.64 -12.47
N HIS A 467 16.42 -17.98 -12.44
CA HIS A 467 15.25 -18.75 -12.86
C HIS A 467 14.38 -19.20 -11.67
N ASP A 468 14.53 -18.60 -10.48
CA ASP A 468 13.70 -18.94 -9.32
C ASP A 468 12.21 -18.78 -9.64
N ASN A 469 11.37 -19.70 -9.16
CA ASN A 469 9.92 -19.66 -9.35
C ASN A 469 9.30 -18.36 -8.79
N SER A 470 9.91 -17.80 -7.76
CA SER A 470 9.46 -16.59 -7.06
C SER A 470 10.00 -15.31 -7.73
N GLU A 471 9.11 -14.46 -8.22
CA GLU A 471 9.49 -13.17 -8.84
C GLU A 471 10.34 -12.30 -7.89
N LYS A 472 10.01 -12.25 -6.60
CA LYS A 472 10.78 -11.46 -5.61
C LYS A 472 12.24 -11.90 -5.49
N VAL A 473 12.51 -13.21 -5.64
CA VAL A 473 13.89 -13.74 -5.62
C VAL A 473 14.61 -13.32 -6.88
N ARG A 474 13.98 -13.46 -8.06
CA ARG A 474 14.54 -13.01 -9.33
C ARG A 474 14.86 -11.50 -9.33
N VAL A 475 13.95 -10.68 -8.80
CA VAL A 475 14.18 -9.23 -8.61
C VAL A 475 15.42 -8.99 -7.74
N ALA A 476 15.50 -9.60 -6.56
CA ALA A 476 16.63 -9.43 -5.66
C ALA A 476 17.95 -9.91 -6.29
N PHE A 477 17.92 -11.00 -7.05
CA PHE A 477 19.08 -11.51 -7.77
C PHE A 477 19.59 -10.51 -8.83
N VAL A 478 18.69 -9.96 -9.65
CA VAL A 478 19.10 -8.97 -10.68
C VAL A 478 19.59 -7.66 -10.02
N ASP A 479 18.97 -7.23 -8.92
CA ASP A 479 19.45 -6.06 -8.15
C ASP A 479 20.86 -6.29 -7.59
N MET A 480 21.18 -7.52 -7.15
CA MET A 480 22.52 -7.92 -6.74
C MET A 480 23.52 -7.90 -7.93
N LEU A 481 23.13 -8.38 -9.11
CA LEU A 481 23.96 -8.26 -10.33
C LEU A 481 24.21 -6.79 -10.73
N LEU A 482 23.21 -5.93 -10.59
CA LEU A 482 23.35 -4.49 -10.81
C LEU A 482 24.32 -3.87 -9.82
N LYS A 483 24.26 -4.24 -8.54
CA LYS A 483 25.22 -3.80 -7.52
C LYS A 483 26.64 -4.23 -7.88
N ILE A 484 26.85 -5.48 -8.29
CA ILE A 484 28.15 -6.00 -8.73
C ILE A 484 28.71 -5.18 -9.89
N LYS A 485 27.88 -4.89 -10.91
CA LYS A 485 28.25 -4.04 -12.05
C LYS A 485 28.65 -2.64 -11.59
N ALA A 486 27.91 -2.05 -10.65
CA ALA A 486 28.15 -0.69 -10.15
C ALA A 486 29.47 -0.58 -9.36
N VAL A 487 29.74 -1.53 -8.45
CA VAL A 487 30.98 -1.52 -7.64
C VAL A 487 32.18 -2.14 -8.35
N LYS A 488 31.99 -2.65 -9.58
CA LYS A 488 33.00 -3.33 -10.40
C LYS A 488 33.61 -4.56 -9.71
N ALA A 489 32.83 -5.27 -8.89
CA ALA A 489 33.31 -6.45 -8.16
C ALA A 489 33.60 -7.64 -9.08
N ALA A 490 32.79 -7.83 -10.12
CA ALA A 490 32.94 -8.90 -11.10
C ALA A 490 32.21 -8.53 -12.40
N LYS A 491 32.52 -9.27 -13.48
CA LYS A 491 31.73 -9.19 -14.73
C LYS A 491 30.44 -9.98 -14.56
N PHE A 492 29.27 -9.33 -14.60
CA PHE A 492 27.97 -9.99 -14.35
C PHE A 492 27.72 -11.18 -15.30
N TRP A 493 28.21 -11.12 -16.53
CA TRP A 493 28.06 -12.20 -17.52
C TRP A 493 28.93 -13.43 -17.23
N LYS A 494 29.94 -13.32 -16.35
CA LYS A 494 30.67 -14.48 -15.83
C LYS A 494 29.89 -15.18 -14.71
N ILE A 495 29.03 -14.45 -14.01
CA ILE A 495 28.16 -14.99 -12.96
C ILE A 495 26.93 -15.63 -13.60
N CYS A 496 26.24 -14.89 -14.48
CA CYS A 496 25.08 -15.37 -15.20
C CYS A 496 25.32 -15.21 -16.71
N PRO A 497 25.50 -16.31 -17.47
CA PRO A 497 25.73 -16.24 -18.91
C PRO A 497 24.61 -15.50 -19.65
N MET A 498 24.95 -14.88 -20.79
CA MET A 498 23.99 -14.07 -21.56
C MET A 498 22.73 -14.85 -21.94
N GLU A 499 22.85 -16.14 -22.27
CA GLU A 499 21.73 -17.04 -22.58
C GLU A 499 20.66 -17.08 -21.48
N HIS A 500 21.08 -17.21 -20.21
CA HIS A 500 20.15 -17.23 -19.07
C HIS A 500 19.45 -15.87 -18.89
N ILE A 501 20.20 -14.78 -19.09
CA ILE A 501 19.68 -13.41 -18.96
C ILE A 501 18.63 -13.12 -20.05
N LEU A 502 18.93 -13.47 -21.30
CA LEU A 502 18.02 -13.27 -22.42
C LEU A 502 16.78 -14.16 -22.32
N ALA A 503 16.95 -15.44 -21.95
CA ALA A 503 15.84 -16.36 -21.72
C ALA A 503 14.87 -15.82 -20.65
N ARG A 504 15.37 -15.20 -19.57
CA ARG A 504 14.49 -14.49 -18.63
C ARG A 504 13.88 -13.24 -19.23
N LEU A 505 14.66 -12.39 -19.91
CA LEU A 505 14.16 -11.12 -20.43
C LEU A 505 12.93 -11.30 -21.34
N GLU A 506 12.93 -12.35 -22.16
CA GLU A 506 11.83 -12.74 -23.03
C GLU A 506 10.52 -12.97 -22.26
N VAL A 507 10.57 -13.78 -21.20
CA VAL A 507 9.36 -14.28 -20.53
C VAL A 507 8.97 -13.53 -19.25
N ASP A 508 9.90 -12.80 -18.63
CA ASP A 508 9.65 -12.20 -17.31
C ASP A 508 8.69 -11.02 -17.35
N SER A 509 8.20 -10.70 -16.14
CA SER A 509 7.35 -9.57 -15.85
C SER A 509 8.13 -8.24 -15.85
N ARG A 510 7.40 -7.14 -15.93
CA ARG A 510 7.98 -5.78 -15.95
C ARG A 510 8.98 -5.49 -14.82
N PRO A 511 8.75 -5.84 -13.54
CA PRO A 511 9.70 -5.59 -12.46
C PRO A 511 11.09 -6.19 -12.70
N VAL A 512 11.16 -7.41 -13.26
CA VAL A 512 12.42 -8.10 -13.56
C VAL A 512 12.98 -7.60 -14.89
N SER A 513 12.15 -7.53 -15.94
CA SER A 513 12.59 -7.12 -17.29
C SER A 513 13.28 -5.76 -17.28
N ARG A 514 12.73 -4.73 -16.61
CA ARG A 514 13.38 -3.39 -16.62
C ARG A 514 14.78 -3.43 -15.99
N ARG A 515 14.99 -4.27 -14.97
CA ARG A 515 16.29 -4.38 -14.29
C ARG A 515 17.29 -5.13 -15.15
N ILE A 516 16.83 -6.16 -15.85
CA ILE A 516 17.65 -6.85 -16.86
C ILE A 516 18.02 -5.87 -17.99
N VAL A 517 17.08 -5.04 -18.45
CA VAL A 517 17.38 -3.99 -19.44
C VAL A 517 18.42 -3.01 -18.92
N ASN A 518 18.31 -2.52 -17.68
CA ASN A 518 19.36 -1.70 -17.05
C ASN A 518 20.72 -2.40 -17.00
N LEU A 519 20.74 -3.70 -16.65
CA LEU A 519 21.95 -4.50 -16.60
C LEU A 519 22.62 -4.58 -17.98
N LEU A 520 21.82 -4.73 -19.04
CA LEU A 520 22.26 -4.90 -20.43
C LEU A 520 22.36 -3.59 -21.23
N PHE A 521 21.92 -2.45 -20.68
CA PHE A 521 21.68 -1.22 -21.45
C PHE A 521 22.90 -0.78 -22.27
N ASN A 522 24.04 -0.62 -21.59
CA ASN A 522 25.30 -0.20 -22.23
C ASN A 522 25.89 -1.25 -23.19
N SER A 523 25.39 -2.50 -23.19
CA SER A 523 25.84 -3.54 -24.11
C SER A 523 25.10 -3.49 -25.44
N PHE A 524 23.82 -3.11 -25.44
CA PHE A 524 22.98 -3.13 -26.63
C PHE A 524 22.51 -1.74 -27.12
N LEU A 525 22.62 -0.71 -26.30
CA LEU A 525 22.43 0.69 -26.70
C LEU A 525 23.49 1.60 -26.05
N PRO A 526 24.76 1.50 -26.46
CA PRO A 526 25.85 2.30 -25.93
C PRO A 526 25.77 3.74 -26.46
N VAL A 527 24.98 4.60 -25.79
CA VAL A 527 24.69 5.99 -26.22
C VAL A 527 25.93 6.89 -26.41
N ASN A 528 27.09 6.48 -25.90
CA ASN A 528 28.37 7.18 -26.06
C ASN A 528 29.16 6.76 -27.32
N GLN A 529 28.65 5.81 -28.10
CA GLN A 529 29.24 5.33 -29.35
C GLN A 529 28.46 5.85 -30.57
N GLN A 530 29.01 5.67 -31.77
CA GLN A 530 28.38 6.05 -33.04
C GLN A 530 27.06 5.31 -33.28
N GLU A 531 26.14 5.95 -34.02
CA GLU A 531 24.77 5.47 -34.24
C GLU A 531 24.75 4.13 -35.00
N GLU A 532 25.71 3.89 -35.88
CA GLU A 532 25.90 2.64 -36.65
C GLU A 532 26.09 1.45 -35.70
N ILE A 533 26.87 1.63 -34.63
CA ILE A 533 27.13 0.58 -33.64
C ILE A 533 25.84 0.23 -32.88
N TRP A 534 24.94 1.19 -32.66
CA TRP A 534 23.66 0.90 -32.00
C TRP A 534 22.80 -0.05 -32.84
N CYS A 535 22.79 0.16 -34.16
CA CYS A 535 22.10 -0.73 -35.09
C CYS A 535 22.76 -2.11 -35.16
N GLU A 536 24.09 -2.19 -35.18
CA GLU A 536 24.84 -3.45 -35.11
C GLU A 536 24.50 -4.26 -33.86
N ARG A 537 24.47 -3.60 -32.70
CA ARG A 537 24.08 -4.23 -31.43
C ARG A 537 22.62 -4.65 -31.40
N CYS A 538 21.73 -3.88 -32.05
CA CYS A 538 20.34 -4.25 -32.24
C CYS A 538 20.20 -5.56 -33.03
N VAL A 539 20.87 -5.64 -34.18
CA VAL A 539 20.87 -6.85 -35.03
C VAL A 539 21.49 -8.03 -34.28
N THR A 540 22.59 -7.82 -33.57
CA THR A 540 23.21 -8.85 -32.73
C THR A 540 22.22 -9.40 -31.70
N LEU A 541 21.48 -8.53 -30.99
CA LEU A 541 20.52 -8.96 -29.99
C LEU A 541 19.35 -9.74 -30.60
N ILE A 542 18.88 -9.34 -31.78
CA ILE A 542 17.84 -10.07 -32.54
C ILE A 542 18.34 -11.48 -32.88
N GLN A 543 19.56 -11.61 -33.38
CA GLN A 543 20.17 -12.90 -33.74
C GLN A 543 20.38 -13.80 -32.51
N MET A 544 20.66 -13.22 -31.34
CA MET A 544 20.79 -13.97 -30.09
C MET A 544 19.43 -14.45 -29.55
N ASN A 545 18.43 -13.57 -29.48
CA ASN A 545 17.05 -13.89 -29.10
C ASN A 545 16.12 -12.71 -29.49
N SER A 546 15.30 -12.90 -30.53
CA SER A 546 14.41 -11.86 -31.07
C SER A 546 13.32 -11.41 -30.08
N ALA A 547 12.78 -12.32 -29.27
CA ALA A 547 11.74 -12.00 -28.29
C ALA A 547 12.31 -11.21 -27.10
N ALA A 548 13.52 -11.54 -26.65
CA ALA A 548 14.27 -10.76 -25.67
C ALA A 548 14.65 -9.37 -26.23
N ALA A 549 14.99 -9.27 -27.53
CA ALA A 549 15.26 -7.99 -28.20
C ALA A 549 14.04 -7.06 -28.15
N ARG A 550 12.85 -7.58 -28.46
CA ARG A 550 11.58 -6.84 -28.34
C ARG A 550 11.38 -6.29 -26.93
N LYS A 551 11.57 -7.13 -25.91
CA LYS A 551 11.47 -6.74 -24.48
C LYS A 551 12.55 -5.73 -24.08
N PHE A 552 13.77 -5.85 -24.59
CA PHE A 552 14.86 -4.90 -24.33
C PHE A 552 14.48 -3.50 -24.81
N TYR A 553 14.12 -3.37 -26.09
CA TYR A 553 13.78 -2.09 -26.70
C TYR A 553 12.44 -1.52 -26.20
N GLN A 554 11.55 -2.37 -25.69
CA GLN A 554 10.33 -1.92 -25.00
C GLN A 554 10.64 -1.07 -23.75
N TYR A 555 11.71 -1.37 -23.01
CA TYR A 555 12.07 -0.65 -21.77
C TYR A 555 13.32 0.24 -21.92
N ALA A 556 13.99 0.24 -23.07
CA ALA A 556 15.21 1.02 -23.29
C ALA A 556 15.01 2.54 -23.06
N TYR A 557 13.82 3.07 -23.33
CA TYR A 557 13.47 4.47 -23.10
C TYR A 557 13.57 4.91 -21.63
N GLU A 558 13.51 3.99 -20.66
CA GLU A 558 13.68 4.31 -19.23
C GLU A 558 15.13 4.71 -18.88
N HIS A 559 16.08 4.52 -19.80
CA HIS A 559 17.53 4.71 -19.56
C HIS A 559 18.20 5.69 -20.53
N THR A 560 17.46 6.33 -21.43
CA THR A 560 18.03 7.28 -22.40
C THR A 560 17.04 8.35 -22.83
N ALA A 561 17.53 9.43 -23.41
CA ALA A 561 16.70 10.50 -23.94
C ALA A 561 15.87 10.03 -25.15
N PRO A 562 14.62 10.52 -25.32
CA PRO A 562 13.79 10.21 -26.49
C PRO A 562 14.47 10.49 -27.83
N THR A 563 15.38 11.46 -27.89
CA THR A 563 16.17 11.80 -29.09
C THR A 563 17.07 10.65 -29.54
N ASN A 564 17.69 9.92 -28.61
CA ASN A 564 18.52 8.76 -28.94
C ASN A 564 17.69 7.60 -29.48
N ILE A 565 16.46 7.42 -28.96
CA ILE A 565 15.52 6.43 -29.49
C ILE A 565 15.09 6.79 -30.92
N ALA A 566 14.77 8.06 -31.18
CA ALA A 566 14.44 8.53 -32.53
C ALA A 566 15.61 8.35 -33.52
N LYS A 567 16.85 8.64 -33.08
CA LYS A 567 18.07 8.37 -33.86
C LYS A 567 18.22 6.88 -34.19
N LEU A 568 18.09 6.00 -33.20
CA LEU A 568 18.13 4.54 -33.43
C LEU A 568 17.09 4.08 -34.44
N MET A 569 15.85 4.58 -34.35
CA MET A 569 14.80 4.29 -35.34
C MET A 569 15.23 4.70 -36.76
N LEU A 570 15.81 5.89 -36.92
CA LEU A 570 16.29 6.38 -38.21
C LEU A 570 17.48 5.58 -38.74
N THR A 571 18.38 5.10 -37.87
CA THR A 571 19.50 4.24 -38.26
C THR A 571 19.01 2.86 -38.68
N ILE A 572 18.05 2.26 -37.97
CA ILE A 572 17.41 1.01 -38.41
C ILE A 572 16.75 1.21 -39.78
N ARG A 573 16.08 2.34 -40.00
CA ARG A 573 15.51 2.68 -41.33
C ARG A 573 16.58 2.76 -42.42
N ARG A 574 17.74 3.37 -42.15
CA ARG A 574 18.86 3.40 -43.11
C ARG A 574 19.36 1.98 -43.42
N CYS A 575 19.47 1.13 -42.41
CA CYS A 575 19.85 -0.28 -42.56
C CYS A 575 18.87 -1.06 -43.45
N LEU A 576 17.56 -0.96 -43.18
CA LEU A 576 16.51 -1.58 -44.00
C LEU A 576 16.56 -1.11 -45.46
N ASN A 577 16.74 0.20 -45.69
CA ASN A 577 16.90 0.74 -47.05
C ASN A 577 18.14 0.19 -47.78
N ALA A 578 19.26 0.02 -47.08
CA ALA A 578 20.47 -0.55 -47.66
C ALA A 578 20.24 -2.01 -48.10
N CYS A 579 19.52 -2.81 -47.29
CA CYS A 579 19.14 -4.17 -47.66
C CYS A 579 18.26 -4.20 -48.92
N ILE A 580 17.27 -3.29 -49.04
CA ILE A 580 16.41 -3.19 -50.23
C ILE A 580 17.21 -2.80 -51.48
N ARG A 581 18.05 -1.75 -51.39
CA ARG A 581 18.88 -1.31 -52.53
C ARG A 581 19.79 -2.43 -53.04
N ARG A 582 20.28 -3.29 -52.14
CA ARG A 582 21.10 -4.44 -52.51
C ARG A 582 20.28 -5.51 -53.25
N ALA A 583 19.10 -5.84 -52.76
CA ALA A 583 18.22 -6.80 -53.45
C ALA A 583 17.87 -6.33 -54.87
N VAL A 584 17.51 -5.05 -55.02
CA VAL A 584 17.22 -4.46 -56.34
C VAL A 584 18.44 -4.47 -57.27
N ARG A 585 19.66 -4.27 -56.75
CA ARG A 585 20.91 -4.36 -57.54
C ARG A 585 21.31 -5.80 -57.87
N GLN A 586 20.93 -6.78 -57.06
CA GLN A 586 21.17 -8.20 -57.36
C GLN A 586 20.19 -8.70 -58.44
N ASP A 587 18.94 -8.24 -58.43
CA ASP A 587 17.94 -8.53 -59.46
C ASP A 587 18.24 -7.83 -60.81
N ALA A 588 18.95 -6.70 -60.80
CA ALA A 588 19.29 -5.93 -62.01
C ALA A 588 20.59 -6.39 -62.69
N ASN A 589 21.42 -7.21 -62.04
CA ASN A 589 22.75 -7.60 -62.52
C ASN A 589 22.78 -8.90 -63.35
N GLU A 590 21.65 -9.33 -63.95
CA GLU A 590 21.69 -10.34 -65.02
C GLU A 590 21.86 -9.72 -66.42
N ASP A 591 21.62 -8.42 -66.60
CA ASP A 591 21.85 -7.72 -67.87
C ASP A 591 22.41 -6.30 -67.60
N GLU A 592 23.55 -5.96 -68.21
CA GLU A 592 24.23 -4.64 -68.20
C GLU A 592 25.26 -4.39 -67.07
N GLU A 593 26.37 -5.13 -67.12
CA GLU A 593 27.67 -4.56 -66.77
C GLU A 593 28.14 -3.65 -67.91
N GLU A 594 28.58 -2.44 -67.55
CA GLU A 594 29.22 -1.38 -68.36
C GLU A 594 28.33 -0.16 -68.71
N GLU A 595 28.87 1.01 -68.34
CA GLU A 595 28.38 2.38 -68.62
C GLU A 595 27.37 2.99 -67.63
N GLU A 596 27.89 3.51 -66.50
CA GLU A 596 27.75 4.94 -66.15
C GLU A 596 28.63 5.27 -64.93
N ALA A 597 29.90 5.50 -65.22
CA ALA A 597 30.84 6.19 -64.34
C ALA A 597 30.93 7.66 -64.78
N ASN A 598 29.97 8.49 -64.39
CA ASN A 598 30.14 9.94 -64.22
C ASN A 598 28.80 10.59 -63.82
N ASP A 599 28.61 10.89 -62.54
CA ASP A 599 28.46 12.27 -62.11
C ASP A 599 28.40 12.39 -60.58
N GLY A 600 29.34 13.19 -60.07
CA GLY A 600 29.52 13.75 -58.73
C GLY A 600 28.62 13.32 -57.57
N GLU A 601 29.15 12.44 -56.72
CA GLU A 601 29.05 12.53 -55.25
C GLU A 601 30.13 11.61 -54.62
N ASP A 602 31.39 11.97 -54.84
CA ASP A 602 32.55 11.38 -54.17
C ASP A 602 32.56 11.82 -52.70
N ASN A 603 31.89 11.05 -51.82
CA ASN A 603 32.20 10.95 -50.38
C ASN A 603 31.57 9.74 -49.66
N GLU A 604 30.88 8.82 -50.34
CA GLU A 604 30.26 7.62 -49.71
C GLU A 604 30.99 6.30 -50.00
N LYS A 605 32.33 6.28 -50.07
CA LYS A 605 33.11 5.04 -50.28
C LYS A 605 33.92 4.54 -49.09
N GLU A 606 33.83 5.14 -47.90
CA GLU A 606 34.65 4.73 -46.74
C GLU A 606 33.92 4.04 -45.56
N ASN A 607 32.60 3.82 -45.60
CA ASN A 607 31.93 3.06 -44.53
C ASN A 607 30.97 2.00 -45.09
N LYS A 608 31.51 0.92 -45.66
CA LYS A 608 30.75 -0.35 -45.75
C LYS A 608 30.49 -0.82 -44.32
N SER A 609 29.29 -0.59 -43.80
CA SER A 609 28.94 -1.05 -42.45
C SER A 609 28.94 -2.59 -42.42
N VAL A 610 29.38 -3.21 -41.32
CA VAL A 610 29.43 -4.68 -41.20
C VAL A 610 28.04 -5.29 -41.46
N LEU A 611 26.99 -4.57 -41.12
CA LEU A 611 25.58 -4.91 -41.39
C LEU A 611 25.28 -5.16 -42.87
N GLU A 612 25.92 -4.42 -43.78
CA GLU A 612 25.73 -4.57 -45.22
C GLU A 612 26.22 -5.92 -45.75
N THR A 613 27.11 -6.60 -45.02
CA THR A 613 27.61 -7.93 -45.36
C THR A 613 26.79 -9.07 -44.74
N VAL A 614 26.08 -8.82 -43.63
CA VAL A 614 25.40 -9.83 -42.80
C VAL A 614 23.90 -9.94 -43.08
N LEU A 615 23.22 -8.83 -43.43
CA LEU A 615 21.78 -8.80 -43.65
C LEU A 615 21.42 -8.74 -45.14
N THR A 616 20.47 -9.56 -45.57
CA THR A 616 19.86 -9.52 -46.91
C THR A 616 18.36 -9.22 -46.79
N ALA A 617 17.75 -8.66 -47.84
CA ALA A 617 16.31 -8.41 -47.85
C ALA A 617 15.47 -9.71 -47.81
N GLU A 618 16.09 -10.85 -48.15
CA GLU A 618 15.49 -12.18 -48.10
C GLU A 618 15.40 -12.75 -46.68
N ASP A 619 16.17 -12.23 -45.73
CA ASP A 619 16.05 -12.61 -44.30
C ASP A 619 14.80 -11.99 -43.68
N ALA A 620 13.65 -12.55 -44.03
CA ALA A 620 12.34 -12.09 -43.57
C ALA A 620 12.24 -12.04 -42.04
N MET A 621 12.97 -12.90 -41.32
CA MET A 621 12.97 -12.94 -39.85
C MET A 621 13.67 -11.73 -39.23
N SER A 622 14.86 -11.39 -39.72
CA SER A 622 15.59 -10.22 -39.24
C SER A 622 14.90 -8.92 -39.66
N MET A 623 14.37 -8.86 -40.90
CA MET A 623 13.63 -7.69 -41.39
C MET A 623 12.36 -7.45 -40.58
N ALA A 624 11.54 -8.49 -40.34
CA ALA A 624 10.37 -8.40 -39.47
C ALA A 624 10.75 -7.91 -38.07
N SER A 625 11.78 -8.49 -37.46
CA SER A 625 12.24 -8.12 -36.11
C SER A 625 12.70 -6.66 -36.02
N LEU A 626 13.40 -6.15 -37.04
CA LEU A 626 13.82 -4.74 -37.10
C LEU A 626 12.61 -3.80 -37.25
N LEU A 627 11.65 -4.13 -38.11
CA LEU A 627 10.41 -3.37 -38.27
C LEU A 627 9.59 -3.34 -36.97
N GLU A 628 9.49 -4.47 -36.29
CA GLU A 628 8.84 -4.59 -34.98
C GLU A 628 9.53 -3.74 -33.91
N ILE A 629 10.87 -3.73 -33.86
CA ILE A 629 11.62 -2.88 -32.95
C ILE A 629 11.37 -1.40 -33.26
N VAL A 630 11.32 -0.98 -34.52
CA VAL A 630 10.95 0.40 -34.88
C VAL A 630 9.56 0.76 -34.33
N VAL A 631 8.58 -0.13 -34.46
CA VAL A 631 7.23 0.05 -33.90
C VAL A 631 7.27 0.19 -32.38
N ILE A 632 8.02 -0.68 -31.70
CA ILE A 632 8.17 -0.65 -30.23
C ILE A 632 8.81 0.66 -29.77
N LEU A 633 9.91 1.06 -30.43
CA LEU A 633 10.64 2.29 -30.13
C LEU A 633 9.76 3.52 -30.36
N TRP A 634 9.06 3.61 -31.49
CA TRP A 634 8.12 4.71 -31.77
C TRP A 634 7.06 4.82 -30.67
N ARG A 635 6.45 3.69 -30.29
CA ARG A 635 5.44 3.65 -29.24
C ARG A 635 6.00 4.13 -27.90
N SER A 636 7.25 3.78 -27.57
CA SER A 636 7.91 4.17 -26.31
C SER A 636 8.11 5.68 -26.18
N ILE A 637 8.35 6.40 -27.29
CA ILE A 637 8.58 7.85 -27.30
C ILE A 637 7.41 8.67 -27.84
N ARG A 638 6.27 8.05 -28.16
CA ARG A 638 5.11 8.72 -28.76
C ARG A 638 4.71 10.01 -28.02
N LYS A 639 4.61 9.95 -26.69
CA LYS A 639 4.28 11.13 -25.86
C LYS A 639 5.31 12.25 -26.00
N ALA A 640 6.59 11.92 -26.10
CA ALA A 640 7.66 12.91 -26.27
C ALA A 640 7.67 13.50 -27.69
N LEU A 641 7.36 12.69 -28.71
CA LEU A 641 7.16 13.18 -30.07
C LEU A 641 5.95 14.11 -30.18
N ASP A 642 4.83 13.76 -29.53
CA ASP A 642 3.63 14.62 -29.50
C ASP A 642 3.86 15.98 -28.80
N GLN A 643 4.92 16.10 -28.00
CA GLN A 643 5.35 17.36 -27.38
C GLN A 643 6.33 18.17 -28.26
N ASN A 644 6.87 17.58 -29.34
CA ASN A 644 7.82 18.21 -30.24
C ASN A 644 7.39 18.02 -31.71
N GLU A 645 6.59 18.96 -32.21
CA GLU A 645 5.99 18.89 -33.54
C GLU A 645 7.01 18.87 -34.68
N GLU A 646 8.17 19.54 -34.55
CA GLU A 646 9.22 19.50 -35.56
C GLU A 646 9.82 18.09 -35.68
N ALA A 647 10.22 17.50 -34.54
CA ALA A 647 10.78 16.15 -34.49
C ALA A 647 9.76 15.10 -34.96
N LYS A 648 8.50 15.26 -34.59
CA LYS A 648 7.40 14.40 -35.04
C LYS A 648 7.18 14.49 -36.54
N THR A 649 7.07 15.70 -37.09
CA THR A 649 6.90 15.92 -38.54
C THR A 649 8.07 15.36 -39.33
N TYR A 650 9.30 15.59 -38.87
CA TYR A 650 10.51 15.04 -39.47
C TYR A 650 10.50 13.51 -39.48
N THR A 651 10.17 12.89 -38.34
CA THR A 651 10.14 11.43 -38.20
C THR A 651 9.05 10.81 -39.10
N ILE A 652 7.84 11.40 -39.12
CA ILE A 652 6.75 10.99 -40.01
C ILE A 652 7.18 11.07 -41.48
N SER A 653 7.76 12.19 -41.92
CA SER A 653 8.22 12.36 -43.30
C SER A 653 9.25 11.30 -43.73
N LYS A 654 10.23 10.99 -42.87
CA LYS A 654 11.28 10.01 -43.18
C LYS A 654 10.79 8.57 -43.27
N PHE A 655 9.78 8.19 -42.49
CA PHE A 655 9.20 6.85 -42.55
C PHE A 655 8.07 6.72 -43.58
N ALA A 656 7.26 7.76 -43.78
CA ALA A 656 6.21 7.77 -44.81
C ALA A 656 6.79 7.61 -46.22
N SER A 657 7.93 8.25 -46.51
CA SER A 657 8.59 8.18 -47.82
C SER A 657 9.09 6.79 -48.22
N VAL A 658 9.39 5.90 -47.26
CA VAL A 658 9.92 4.55 -47.53
C VAL A 658 8.85 3.46 -47.44
N LEU A 659 7.71 3.76 -46.83
CA LEU A 659 6.67 2.76 -46.53
C LEU A 659 6.07 2.09 -47.79
N PRO A 660 5.81 2.79 -48.91
CA PRO A 660 5.32 2.15 -50.13
C PRO A 660 6.30 1.09 -50.66
N GLU A 661 7.59 1.40 -50.61
CA GLU A 661 8.66 0.50 -51.05
C GLU A 661 8.80 -0.71 -50.09
N TYR A 662 8.63 -0.49 -48.79
CA TYR A 662 8.63 -1.59 -47.80
C TYR A 662 7.48 -2.56 -48.03
N PHE A 663 6.27 -2.07 -48.31
CA PHE A 663 5.14 -2.94 -48.68
C PHE A 663 5.34 -3.67 -50.01
N ARG A 664 6.16 -3.11 -50.92
CA ARG A 664 6.48 -3.75 -52.21
C ARG A 664 7.46 -4.91 -52.04
N VAL A 665 8.50 -4.71 -51.23
CA VAL A 665 9.62 -5.66 -51.07
C VAL A 665 9.34 -6.69 -49.97
N PHE A 666 8.89 -6.27 -48.79
CA PHE A 666 8.67 -7.16 -47.66
C PHE A 666 7.26 -7.76 -47.69
N LYS A 667 7.10 -8.81 -48.50
CA LYS A 667 5.81 -9.49 -48.70
C LYS A 667 5.47 -10.55 -47.66
N ASP A 668 6.42 -10.94 -46.81
CA ASP A 668 6.17 -11.91 -45.73
C ASP A 668 5.12 -11.38 -44.75
N ASP A 669 4.19 -12.25 -44.32
CA ASP A 669 3.11 -11.89 -43.39
C ASP A 669 3.66 -11.33 -42.06
N ARG A 670 4.83 -11.80 -41.61
CA ARG A 670 5.51 -11.31 -40.39
C ARG A 670 6.03 -9.89 -40.54
N CYS A 671 6.34 -9.44 -41.75
CA CYS A 671 6.70 -8.06 -42.06
C CYS A 671 5.46 -7.18 -42.27
N SER A 672 4.39 -7.74 -42.84
CA SER A 672 3.16 -7.00 -43.12
C SER A 672 2.52 -6.39 -41.87
N VAL A 673 2.44 -7.15 -40.77
CA VAL A 673 1.87 -6.68 -39.50
C VAL A 673 2.59 -5.44 -38.93
N PRO A 674 3.91 -5.45 -38.67
CA PRO A 674 4.61 -4.27 -38.16
C PRO A 674 4.59 -3.10 -39.15
N LEU A 675 4.54 -3.33 -40.46
CA LEU A 675 4.36 -2.26 -41.44
C LEU A 675 2.99 -1.56 -41.34
N ILE A 676 1.91 -2.34 -41.18
CA ILE A 676 0.56 -1.79 -40.95
C ILE A 676 0.50 -1.02 -39.63
N ILE A 677 1.12 -1.54 -38.57
CA ILE A 677 1.17 -0.85 -37.28
C ILE A 677 1.99 0.44 -37.38
N LEU A 678 3.13 0.41 -38.08
CA LEU A 678 3.94 1.60 -38.32
C LEU A 678 3.16 2.65 -39.13
N ALA A 679 2.43 2.24 -40.16
CA ALA A 679 1.53 3.09 -40.94
C ALA A 679 0.50 3.80 -40.04
N SER A 680 -0.05 3.08 -39.05
CA SER A 680 -1.06 3.62 -38.13
C SER A 680 -0.55 4.72 -37.19
N PHE A 681 0.78 4.89 -37.06
CA PHE A 681 1.38 5.98 -36.29
C PHE A 681 1.50 7.29 -37.08
N MET A 682 1.22 7.26 -38.38
CA MET A 682 1.31 8.41 -39.27
C MET A 682 -0.09 8.86 -39.71
N PRO A 683 -0.29 10.13 -40.06
CA PRO A 683 -1.52 10.58 -40.68
C PRO A 683 -1.80 9.85 -42.01
N PRO A 684 -3.06 9.52 -42.33
CA PRO A 684 -3.41 8.81 -43.56
C PRO A 684 -3.03 9.59 -44.82
N SER A 685 -2.95 10.93 -44.73
CA SER A 685 -2.52 11.82 -45.81
C SER A 685 -1.04 11.69 -46.16
N SER A 686 -0.20 11.18 -45.25
CA SER A 686 1.23 10.98 -45.50
C SER A 686 1.51 9.69 -46.30
N ILE A 687 0.54 8.77 -46.38
CA ILE A 687 0.67 7.45 -47.00
C ILE A 687 -0.56 7.09 -47.86
N PRO A 688 -0.90 7.91 -48.87
CA PRO A 688 -2.17 7.85 -49.60
C PRO A 688 -2.40 6.51 -50.32
N THR A 689 -1.34 5.90 -50.89
CA THR A 689 -1.45 4.61 -51.61
C THR A 689 -1.95 3.50 -50.71
N PHE A 690 -1.45 3.44 -49.47
CA PHE A 690 -1.89 2.44 -48.51
C PHE A 690 -3.24 2.84 -47.90
N SER A 691 -3.39 4.08 -47.41
CA SER A 691 -4.59 4.52 -46.69
C SER A 691 -5.87 4.42 -47.52
N CYS A 692 -5.84 4.79 -48.81
CA CYS A 692 -6.97 4.62 -49.72
C CYS A 692 -7.31 3.14 -50.01
N SER A 693 -6.33 2.23 -49.89
CA SER A 693 -6.53 0.80 -50.16
C SER A 693 -7.12 0.03 -48.97
N VAL A 694 -6.97 0.51 -47.73
CA VAL A 694 -7.31 -0.27 -46.51
C VAL A 694 -8.79 -0.68 -46.47
N LEU A 695 -9.70 0.27 -46.72
CA LEU A 695 -11.14 -0.01 -46.71
C LEU A 695 -11.55 -0.94 -47.86
N SER A 696 -10.90 -0.81 -49.02
CA SER A 696 -11.10 -1.72 -50.16
C SER A 696 -10.66 -3.14 -49.82
N LYS A 697 -9.48 -3.30 -49.20
CA LYS A 697 -8.98 -4.60 -48.73
C LYS A 697 -9.96 -5.27 -47.77
N LEU A 698 -10.50 -4.52 -46.78
CA LEU A 698 -11.53 -5.05 -45.87
C LEU A 698 -12.79 -5.50 -46.60
N ARG A 699 -13.26 -4.73 -47.59
CA ARG A 699 -14.46 -5.07 -48.38
C ARG A 699 -14.31 -6.37 -49.19
N HIS A 700 -13.10 -6.63 -49.70
CA HIS A 700 -12.81 -7.78 -50.57
C HIS A 700 -12.38 -9.05 -49.83
N LEU A 701 -12.27 -9.04 -48.51
CA LEU A 701 -12.02 -10.27 -47.73
C LEU A 701 -13.17 -11.28 -47.86
N GLU A 702 -12.84 -12.57 -47.83
CA GLU A 702 -13.83 -13.67 -47.83
C GLU A 702 -14.72 -13.63 -46.56
N ASP A 703 -15.94 -14.16 -46.61
CA ASP A 703 -16.90 -14.07 -45.47
C ASP A 703 -16.40 -14.83 -44.22
N ASP A 704 -15.55 -15.84 -44.41
CA ASP A 704 -14.88 -16.66 -43.40
C ASP A 704 -13.44 -16.20 -43.09
N ALA A 705 -13.07 -14.98 -43.47
CA ALA A 705 -11.72 -14.47 -43.25
C ALA A 705 -11.30 -14.51 -41.77
N GLU A 706 -10.10 -15.05 -41.52
CA GLU A 706 -9.52 -15.12 -40.18
C GLU A 706 -9.21 -13.74 -39.58
N GLU A 707 -9.29 -13.65 -38.24
CA GLU A 707 -9.11 -12.40 -37.48
C GLU A 707 -7.81 -11.66 -37.78
N HIS A 708 -6.70 -12.38 -37.98
CA HIS A 708 -5.40 -11.78 -38.26
C HIS A 708 -5.36 -10.98 -39.57
N LYS A 709 -6.25 -11.28 -40.54
CA LYS A 709 -6.33 -10.60 -41.85
C LYS A 709 -7.02 -9.23 -41.78
N TYR A 710 -7.95 -9.02 -40.85
CA TYR A 710 -8.68 -7.75 -40.71
C TYR A 710 -8.33 -6.95 -39.46
N SER A 711 -7.92 -7.59 -38.37
CA SER A 711 -7.66 -6.96 -37.06
C SER A 711 -6.72 -5.75 -37.15
N THR A 712 -5.54 -5.93 -37.73
CA THR A 712 -4.52 -4.86 -37.85
C THR A 712 -4.96 -3.72 -38.78
N LEU A 713 -5.77 -4.00 -39.80
CA LEU A 713 -6.36 -3.01 -40.70
C LEU A 713 -7.45 -2.19 -39.99
N ILE A 714 -8.30 -2.84 -39.19
CA ILE A 714 -9.31 -2.18 -38.36
C ILE A 714 -8.64 -1.31 -37.30
N ASP A 715 -7.64 -1.82 -36.59
CA ASP A 715 -6.84 -1.05 -35.63
C ASP A 715 -6.24 0.22 -36.26
N CYS A 716 -5.77 0.09 -37.50
CA CYS A 716 -5.21 1.20 -38.27
C CYS A 716 -6.27 2.27 -38.57
N LEU A 717 -7.44 1.87 -39.10
CA LEU A 717 -8.56 2.77 -39.35
C LEU A 717 -9.10 3.43 -38.07
N CYS A 718 -9.15 2.70 -36.95
CA CYS A 718 -9.52 3.25 -35.65
C CYS A 718 -8.55 4.35 -35.21
N ARG A 719 -7.23 4.12 -35.32
CA ARG A 719 -6.20 5.13 -34.97
C ARG A 719 -6.22 6.36 -35.86
N TRP A 720 -6.62 6.22 -37.12
CA TRP A 720 -6.85 7.34 -38.03
C TRP A 720 -8.18 8.08 -37.80
N GLY A 721 -9.01 7.64 -36.85
CA GLY A 721 -10.34 8.20 -36.64
C GLY A 721 -11.34 7.86 -37.76
N GLN A 722 -11.04 6.84 -38.57
CA GLN A 722 -11.80 6.42 -39.74
C GLN A 722 -12.72 5.21 -39.47
N VAL A 723 -12.90 4.82 -38.20
CA VAL A 723 -13.83 3.75 -37.78
C VAL A 723 -15.26 3.97 -38.29
N GLY A 724 -15.67 5.22 -38.54
CA GLY A 724 -16.95 5.56 -39.14
C GLY A 724 -17.16 4.96 -40.54
N HIS A 725 -16.11 4.78 -41.34
CA HIS A 725 -16.20 4.13 -42.66
C HIS A 725 -16.35 2.62 -42.55
N VAL A 726 -15.72 2.00 -41.54
CA VAL A 726 -15.95 0.59 -41.22
C VAL A 726 -17.38 0.38 -40.75
N LEU A 727 -17.89 1.29 -39.92
CA LEU A 727 -19.28 1.26 -39.46
C LEU A 727 -20.29 1.39 -40.61
N GLU A 728 -20.03 2.26 -41.58
CA GLU A 728 -20.85 2.40 -42.79
C GLU A 728 -20.87 1.09 -43.61
N LEU A 729 -19.71 0.44 -43.79
CA LEU A 729 -19.60 -0.85 -44.47
C LEU A 729 -20.39 -1.95 -43.74
N ILE A 730 -20.22 -2.06 -42.41
CA ILE A 730 -20.97 -3.00 -41.56
C ILE A 730 -22.47 -2.76 -41.70
N THR A 731 -22.90 -1.50 -41.62
CA THR A 731 -24.32 -1.16 -41.64
C THR A 731 -24.94 -1.41 -43.02
N GLU A 732 -24.20 -1.19 -44.11
CA GLU A 732 -24.60 -1.52 -45.48
C GLU A 732 -24.84 -3.03 -45.63
N TRP A 733 -23.88 -3.88 -45.23
CA TRP A 733 -24.01 -5.34 -45.28
C TRP A 733 -25.15 -5.88 -44.40
N LEU A 734 -25.33 -5.35 -43.20
CA LEU A 734 -26.41 -5.78 -42.31
C LEU A 734 -27.80 -5.34 -42.81
N SER A 735 -27.93 -4.11 -43.32
CA SER A 735 -29.24 -3.59 -43.80
C SER A 735 -29.73 -4.28 -45.06
N GLU A 736 -28.83 -4.72 -45.96
CA GLU A 736 -29.20 -5.52 -47.14
C GLU A 736 -29.68 -6.94 -46.75
N SER A 737 -29.26 -7.43 -45.58
CA SER A 737 -29.52 -8.80 -45.11
C SER A 737 -30.76 -8.90 -44.20
N PHE A 738 -31.04 -7.89 -43.37
CA PHE A 738 -32.20 -7.84 -42.47
C PHE A 738 -33.48 -7.33 -43.17
N PRO A 739 -34.68 -7.75 -42.72
CA PRO A 739 -35.93 -7.28 -43.30
C PRO A 739 -36.20 -5.80 -42.95
N GLU A 740 -36.12 -4.90 -43.93
CA GLU A 740 -36.66 -3.53 -43.78
C GLU A 740 -38.13 -3.44 -44.23
N LYS A 741 -38.99 -2.84 -43.39
CA LYS A 741 -40.30 -2.32 -43.83
C LYS A 741 -40.09 -1.20 -44.85
N ARG A 742 -40.14 -1.53 -46.14
CA ARG A 742 -40.03 -0.53 -47.24
C ARG A 742 -41.20 0.47 -47.17
N SER A 743 -40.98 1.65 -46.62
CA SER A 743 -41.78 2.82 -46.96
C SER A 743 -41.32 3.34 -48.32
N ARG A 744 -42.15 3.18 -49.37
CA ARG A 744 -41.95 3.84 -50.66
C ARG A 744 -41.80 5.35 -50.45
N LYS A 745 -40.61 5.90 -50.67
CA LYS A 745 -40.40 7.30 -51.03
C LYS A 745 -39.29 7.41 -52.08
N ASP A 746 -39.52 8.35 -52.98
CA ASP A 746 -38.97 8.45 -54.33
C ASP A 746 -37.44 8.52 -54.44
N SER A 747 -36.94 7.91 -55.51
CA SER A 747 -35.55 7.85 -55.92
C SER A 747 -35.08 9.18 -56.53
N THR A 748 -34.31 9.96 -55.78
CA THR A 748 -33.37 10.90 -56.39
C THR A 748 -32.08 10.18 -56.76
N ARG A 749 -31.84 10.06 -58.07
CA ARG A 749 -30.62 9.51 -58.69
C ARG A 749 -29.35 10.09 -58.06
N GLN A 750 -28.53 9.22 -57.46
CA GLN A 750 -27.08 9.40 -57.41
C GLN A 750 -26.43 8.22 -58.13
N VAL A 751 -25.58 8.53 -59.10
CA VAL A 751 -24.80 7.56 -59.87
C VAL A 751 -23.77 6.93 -58.93
N ARG A 752 -23.90 5.62 -58.64
CA ARG A 752 -22.88 4.80 -57.98
C ARG A 752 -22.39 3.73 -58.96
N ILE A 753 -21.07 3.61 -59.07
CA ILE A 753 -20.34 2.66 -59.90
C ILE A 753 -20.75 1.22 -59.50
N GLN A 754 -21.03 0.40 -60.51
CA GLN A 754 -21.37 -1.02 -60.38
C GLN A 754 -20.13 -1.83 -60.04
N ASP A 755 -19.85 -2.02 -58.76
CA ASP A 755 -19.14 -3.22 -58.28
C ASP A 755 -20.19 -4.18 -57.72
N THR A 756 -20.10 -5.46 -58.07
CA THR A 756 -20.99 -6.53 -57.63
C THR A 756 -20.97 -6.64 -56.10
N ARG A 757 -21.99 -6.07 -55.46
CA ARG A 757 -22.19 -6.03 -54.01
C ARG A 757 -22.68 -7.38 -53.50
N GLU A 758 -21.77 -8.29 -53.17
CA GLU A 758 -22.12 -9.41 -52.30
C GLU A 758 -22.17 -8.89 -50.86
N SER A 759 -23.35 -9.01 -50.23
CA SER A 759 -23.54 -8.69 -48.82
C SER A 759 -22.89 -9.76 -47.94
N LYS A 760 -22.09 -9.36 -46.94
CA LYS A 760 -21.33 -10.24 -46.05
C LYS A 760 -21.73 -10.03 -44.58
N PRO A 761 -22.91 -10.54 -44.16
CA PRO A 761 -23.43 -10.28 -42.81
C PRO A 761 -22.58 -10.92 -41.71
N SER A 762 -22.00 -12.11 -41.94
CA SER A 762 -21.14 -12.80 -40.97
C SER A 762 -19.87 -11.99 -40.69
N LEU A 763 -19.18 -11.56 -41.77
CA LEU A 763 -18.00 -10.71 -41.69
C LEU A 763 -18.27 -9.35 -41.04
N ALA A 764 -19.44 -8.75 -41.32
CA ALA A 764 -19.87 -7.51 -40.65
C ALA A 764 -19.94 -7.67 -39.12
N LEU A 765 -20.46 -8.80 -38.65
CA LEU A 765 -20.55 -9.13 -37.22
C LEU A 765 -19.18 -9.40 -36.61
N TYR A 766 -18.28 -10.10 -37.32
CA TYR A 766 -16.89 -10.28 -36.88
C TYR A 766 -16.17 -8.95 -36.68
N TYR A 767 -16.34 -7.99 -37.61
CA TYR A 767 -15.71 -6.67 -37.50
C TYR A 767 -16.22 -5.87 -36.30
N ILE A 768 -17.54 -5.77 -36.11
CA ILE A 768 -18.09 -5.00 -34.99
C ILE A 768 -17.75 -5.66 -33.65
N GLU A 769 -17.72 -7.00 -33.60
CA GLU A 769 -17.32 -7.73 -32.40
C GLU A 769 -15.86 -7.46 -32.04
N TYR A 770 -14.95 -7.53 -33.02
CA TYR A 770 -13.55 -7.19 -32.82
C TYR A 770 -13.37 -5.77 -32.27
N ILE A 771 -14.08 -4.80 -32.88
CA ILE A 771 -14.08 -3.39 -32.45
C ILE A 771 -14.58 -3.24 -31.01
N MET A 772 -15.68 -3.90 -30.64
CA MET A 772 -16.28 -3.79 -29.31
C MET A 772 -15.48 -4.50 -28.21
N THR A 773 -14.73 -5.54 -28.58
CA THR A 773 -13.93 -6.35 -27.65
C THR A 773 -12.62 -5.65 -27.28
N HIS A 774 -11.98 -4.95 -28.21
CA HIS A 774 -10.72 -4.26 -27.99
C HIS A 774 -10.91 -2.83 -27.47
N THR A 775 -10.38 -2.52 -26.28
CA THR A 775 -10.62 -1.24 -25.58
C THR A 775 -10.35 0.00 -26.44
N MET A 776 -9.20 0.07 -27.13
CA MET A 776 -8.86 1.22 -28.00
C MET A 776 -9.88 1.39 -29.12
N ASN A 777 -10.28 0.31 -29.78
CA ASN A 777 -11.22 0.33 -30.90
C ASN A 777 -12.62 0.69 -30.42
N ARG A 778 -13.03 0.16 -29.28
CA ARG A 778 -14.31 0.50 -28.64
C ARG A 778 -14.37 1.98 -28.30
N ASP A 779 -13.31 2.55 -27.74
CA ASP A 779 -13.25 3.98 -27.43
C ASP A 779 -13.37 4.84 -28.70
N CYS A 780 -12.72 4.40 -29.80
CA CYS A 780 -12.84 5.04 -31.12
C CYS A 780 -14.27 4.96 -31.66
N LEU A 781 -14.89 3.76 -31.65
CA LEU A 781 -16.27 3.56 -32.08
C LEU A 781 -17.23 4.46 -31.31
N LEU A 782 -17.12 4.44 -29.98
CA LEU A 782 -18.00 5.19 -29.11
C LEU A 782 -17.79 6.70 -29.24
N SER A 783 -16.65 7.18 -29.76
CA SER A 783 -16.39 8.61 -30.02
C SER A 783 -17.12 9.17 -31.25
N LEU A 784 -17.73 8.30 -32.06
CA LEU A 784 -18.53 8.71 -33.21
C LEU A 784 -19.80 9.47 -32.81
N GLN A 785 -20.38 10.18 -33.79
CA GLN A 785 -21.66 10.86 -33.63
C GLN A 785 -22.77 9.87 -33.25
N THR A 786 -23.59 10.23 -32.25
CA THR A 786 -24.71 9.42 -31.73
C THR A 786 -25.67 8.95 -32.83
N LYS A 787 -25.89 9.75 -33.88
CA LYS A 787 -26.70 9.36 -35.05
C LYS A 787 -26.20 8.08 -35.74
N LYS A 788 -24.88 7.93 -35.92
CA LYS A 788 -24.28 6.75 -36.55
C LYS A 788 -24.39 5.52 -35.66
N LEU A 789 -24.16 5.69 -34.36
CA LEU A 789 -24.28 4.63 -33.36
C LEU A 789 -25.72 4.14 -33.22
N ASN A 790 -26.69 5.07 -33.19
CA ASN A 790 -28.11 4.76 -33.16
C ASN A 790 -28.59 4.06 -34.43
N HIS A 791 -28.01 4.40 -35.59
CA HIS A 791 -28.31 3.71 -36.83
C HIS A 791 -27.85 2.25 -36.78
N LEU A 792 -26.61 1.97 -36.36
CA LEU A 792 -26.12 0.60 -36.15
C LEU A 792 -27.00 -0.15 -35.15
N LEU A 793 -27.31 0.48 -34.02
CA LEU A 793 -28.16 -0.12 -32.98
C LEU A 793 -29.54 -0.49 -33.54
N LYS A 794 -30.14 0.38 -34.35
CA LYS A 794 -31.43 0.12 -35.01
C LYS A 794 -31.32 -1.05 -36.00
N VAL A 795 -30.27 -1.11 -36.81
CA VAL A 795 -30.05 -2.18 -37.80
C VAL A 795 -29.84 -3.52 -37.13
N LEU A 796 -28.98 -3.58 -36.10
CA LEU A 796 -28.82 -4.78 -35.27
C LEU A 796 -30.12 -5.18 -34.57
N GLY A 797 -30.94 -4.20 -34.15
CA GLY A 797 -32.24 -4.44 -33.51
C GLY A 797 -33.26 -5.17 -34.38
N LEU A 798 -33.14 -5.10 -35.72
CA LEU A 798 -34.00 -5.85 -36.66
C LEU A 798 -33.86 -7.37 -36.50
N VAL A 799 -32.75 -7.84 -35.90
CA VAL A 799 -32.55 -9.26 -35.61
C VAL A 799 -33.63 -9.84 -34.68
N LYS A 800 -34.29 -9.02 -33.86
CA LYS A 800 -35.42 -9.46 -33.02
C LYS A 800 -36.55 -10.03 -33.86
N GLU A 801 -36.86 -9.43 -35.01
CA GLU A 801 -37.90 -9.94 -35.92
C GLU A 801 -37.46 -11.28 -36.56
N VAL A 802 -36.18 -11.41 -36.91
CA VAL A 802 -35.62 -12.67 -37.44
C VAL A 802 -35.68 -13.79 -36.41
N LEU A 803 -35.32 -13.52 -35.15
CA LEU A 803 -35.38 -14.50 -34.06
C LEU A 803 -36.83 -14.91 -33.74
N LEU A 804 -37.81 -14.02 -33.88
CA LEU A 804 -39.23 -14.38 -33.71
C LEU A 804 -39.70 -15.41 -34.74
N LEU A 805 -39.23 -15.31 -35.99
CA LEU A 805 -39.57 -16.28 -37.03
C LEU A 805 -39.04 -17.69 -36.70
N TYR A 806 -37.92 -17.77 -35.98
CA TYR A 806 -37.36 -19.03 -35.49
C TYR A 806 -38.07 -19.59 -34.23
N ILE A 807 -38.56 -18.72 -33.35
CA ILE A 807 -39.27 -19.10 -32.12
C ILE A 807 -40.73 -19.49 -32.42
N SER A 808 -41.36 -18.85 -33.39
CA SER A 808 -42.75 -19.08 -33.78
C SER A 808 -42.84 -19.27 -35.29
N PRO A 809 -42.46 -20.44 -35.82
CA PRO A 809 -42.45 -20.68 -37.27
C PRO A 809 -43.88 -20.66 -37.82
N SER A 810 -44.29 -19.55 -38.45
CA SER A 810 -45.45 -19.54 -39.34
C SER A 810 -45.07 -20.17 -40.68
N GLN A 811 -45.97 -20.95 -41.29
CA GLN A 811 -45.66 -21.71 -42.51
C GLN A 811 -45.06 -20.84 -43.63
N ALA A 812 -43.90 -21.29 -44.12
CA ALA A 812 -43.21 -20.92 -45.37
C ALA A 812 -42.62 -19.50 -45.47
N GLU A 813 -41.55 -19.20 -44.73
CA GLU A 813 -40.60 -18.14 -45.08
C GLU A 813 -39.16 -18.68 -45.14
N THR A 814 -38.45 -18.41 -46.24
CA THR A 814 -37.02 -18.72 -46.39
C THR A 814 -36.20 -17.68 -45.64
N HIS A 815 -35.49 -18.09 -44.57
CA HIS A 815 -34.60 -17.21 -43.79
C HIS A 815 -33.39 -16.78 -44.63
N LYS A 816 -33.10 -15.47 -44.70
CA LYS A 816 -31.92 -14.92 -45.39
C LYS A 816 -30.61 -15.00 -44.58
N ILE A 817 -30.73 -15.13 -43.26
CA ILE A 817 -29.63 -15.18 -42.30
C ILE A 817 -29.79 -16.46 -41.50
N ASP A 818 -28.70 -17.17 -41.23
CA ASP A 818 -28.75 -18.40 -40.45
C ASP A 818 -28.98 -18.13 -38.95
N LYS A 819 -29.36 -19.18 -38.21
CA LYS A 819 -29.65 -19.12 -36.77
C LYS A 819 -28.45 -18.57 -35.97
N LEU A 820 -27.23 -19.00 -36.30
CA LEU A 820 -26.03 -18.64 -35.55
C LEU A 820 -25.67 -17.15 -35.73
N THR A 821 -25.75 -16.63 -36.95
CA THR A 821 -25.51 -15.20 -37.25
C THR A 821 -26.58 -14.32 -36.61
N ALA A 822 -27.84 -14.76 -36.58
CA ALA A 822 -28.91 -14.05 -35.88
C ALA A 822 -28.68 -13.97 -34.35
N LEU A 823 -28.29 -15.08 -33.72
CA LEU A 823 -27.96 -15.09 -32.28
C LEU A 823 -26.75 -14.19 -31.97
N ARG A 824 -25.71 -14.23 -32.81
CA ARG A 824 -24.53 -13.37 -32.68
C ARG A 824 -24.87 -11.89 -32.82
N ALA A 825 -25.68 -11.53 -33.81
CA ALA A 825 -26.15 -10.15 -34.00
C ALA A 825 -26.98 -9.67 -32.81
N PHE A 826 -27.80 -10.53 -32.20
CA PHE A 826 -28.54 -10.21 -30.98
C PHE A 826 -27.63 -9.99 -29.77
N SER A 827 -26.62 -10.84 -29.58
CA SER A 827 -25.61 -10.62 -28.53
C SER A 827 -24.90 -9.28 -28.71
N LEU A 828 -24.49 -8.95 -29.94
CA LEU A 828 -23.83 -7.68 -30.26
C LEU A 828 -24.76 -6.46 -30.10
N TYR A 829 -26.05 -6.59 -30.44
CA TYR A 829 -27.07 -5.58 -30.16
C TYR A 829 -27.14 -5.26 -28.66
N CYS A 830 -27.21 -6.28 -27.81
CA CYS A 830 -27.27 -6.12 -26.37
C CYS A 830 -25.97 -5.51 -25.81
N ARG A 831 -24.80 -6.02 -26.22
CA ARG A 831 -23.50 -5.48 -25.84
C ARG A 831 -23.34 -4.00 -26.25
N LEU A 832 -23.79 -3.64 -27.45
CA LEU A 832 -23.71 -2.25 -27.94
C LEU A 832 -24.63 -1.34 -27.14
N SER A 833 -25.87 -1.75 -26.89
CA SER A 833 -26.83 -1.03 -26.05
C SER A 833 -26.24 -0.68 -24.68
N ILE A 834 -25.53 -1.65 -24.08
CA ILE A 834 -24.86 -1.48 -22.78
C ILE A 834 -23.70 -0.48 -22.87
N HIS A 835 -22.83 -0.61 -23.87
CA HIS A 835 -21.72 0.34 -24.05
C HIS A 835 -22.22 1.76 -24.30
N LEU A 836 -23.33 1.93 -25.01
CA LEU A 836 -23.98 3.22 -25.22
C LEU A 836 -24.58 3.77 -23.92
N GLN A 837 -25.31 2.95 -23.15
CA GLN A 837 -25.85 3.35 -21.85
C GLN A 837 -24.74 3.78 -20.87
N HIS A 838 -23.63 3.05 -20.82
CA HIS A 838 -22.50 3.39 -19.95
C HIS A 838 -21.86 4.72 -20.37
N LYS A 839 -21.66 4.95 -21.67
CA LYS A 839 -21.01 6.17 -22.16
C LYS A 839 -21.90 7.41 -22.06
N PHE A 840 -23.18 7.27 -22.38
CA PHE A 840 -24.14 8.38 -22.48
C PHE A 840 -25.10 8.41 -21.29
N SER A 841 -24.68 7.93 -20.12
CA SER A 841 -25.48 7.85 -18.90
C SER A 841 -26.00 9.21 -18.42
N SER A 842 -25.29 10.30 -18.76
CA SER A 842 -25.70 11.68 -18.48
C SER A 842 -26.74 12.25 -19.46
N GLU A 843 -26.96 11.62 -20.62
CA GLU A 843 -27.84 12.13 -21.69
C GLU A 843 -29.31 11.62 -21.56
N GLY A 844 -29.68 11.05 -20.40
CA GLY A 844 -31.05 10.65 -20.07
C GLY A 844 -31.34 9.15 -20.21
N ARG A 845 -32.62 8.76 -20.06
CA ARG A 845 -33.07 7.35 -20.04
C ARG A 845 -33.20 6.68 -21.41
N THR A 846 -32.65 7.26 -22.48
CA THR A 846 -32.87 6.77 -23.85
C THR A 846 -32.36 5.35 -24.07
N TYR A 847 -31.08 5.06 -23.77
CA TYR A 847 -30.53 3.71 -23.95
C TYR A 847 -31.01 2.72 -22.89
N LEU A 848 -31.31 3.22 -21.68
CA LEU A 848 -31.98 2.44 -20.64
C LEU A 848 -33.36 1.96 -21.10
N SER A 849 -34.17 2.82 -21.72
CA SER A 849 -35.48 2.43 -22.26
C SER A 849 -35.38 1.38 -23.36
N ILE A 850 -34.33 1.42 -24.20
CA ILE A 850 -34.08 0.39 -25.21
C ILE A 850 -33.76 -0.98 -24.57
N LEU A 851 -33.03 -0.97 -23.45
CA LEU A 851 -32.77 -2.18 -22.67
C LEU A 851 -34.06 -2.69 -22.00
N GLU A 852 -34.85 -1.80 -21.39
CA GLU A 852 -36.17 -2.13 -20.81
C GLU A 852 -37.12 -2.71 -21.85
N ASP A 853 -37.24 -2.10 -23.03
CA ASP A 853 -38.03 -2.58 -24.17
C ASP A 853 -37.55 -3.96 -24.65
N THR A 854 -36.24 -4.20 -24.60
CA THR A 854 -35.67 -5.51 -24.94
C THR A 854 -36.09 -6.56 -23.91
N GLY A 855 -36.09 -6.21 -22.62
CA GLY A 855 -36.63 -7.06 -21.56
C GLY A 855 -38.12 -7.35 -21.73
N GLY A 856 -38.94 -6.34 -22.01
CA GLY A 856 -40.37 -6.50 -22.27
C GLY A 856 -40.68 -7.32 -23.53
N TRP A 857 -39.84 -7.21 -24.57
CA TRP A 857 -39.92 -8.08 -25.75
C TRP A 857 -39.63 -9.55 -25.41
N MET A 858 -38.60 -9.82 -24.60
CA MET A 858 -38.33 -11.18 -24.11
C MET A 858 -39.52 -11.70 -23.29
N GLU A 859 -40.08 -10.85 -22.41
CA GLU A 859 -41.24 -11.18 -21.57
C GLU A 859 -42.48 -11.59 -22.36
N SER A 860 -42.82 -10.80 -23.37
CA SER A 860 -44.04 -11.00 -24.15
C SER A 860 -43.90 -12.06 -25.24
N ARG A 861 -42.69 -12.33 -25.76
CA ARG A 861 -42.51 -13.13 -26.98
C ARG A 861 -41.60 -14.35 -26.83
N VAL A 862 -40.59 -14.32 -25.97
CA VAL A 862 -39.66 -15.46 -25.80
C VAL A 862 -40.16 -16.39 -24.70
N PHE A 863 -40.60 -15.85 -23.57
CA PHE A 863 -40.96 -16.67 -22.39
C PHE A 863 -42.24 -17.51 -22.49
N PRO A 864 -43.31 -17.09 -23.18
CA PRO A 864 -44.49 -17.95 -23.34
C PRO A 864 -44.14 -19.32 -23.96
N ASN A 865 -43.12 -19.35 -24.82
CA ASN A 865 -42.62 -20.58 -25.46
C ASN A 865 -41.75 -21.45 -24.54
N LEU A 866 -41.21 -20.90 -23.44
CA LEU A 866 -40.48 -21.64 -22.41
C LEU A 866 -41.40 -22.18 -21.29
N GLN A 867 -42.64 -21.68 -21.21
CA GLN A 867 -43.61 -22.00 -20.14
C GLN A 867 -44.67 -23.03 -20.55
N SER A 868 -44.91 -23.26 -21.86
CA SER A 868 -46.01 -24.11 -22.31
C SER A 868 -45.68 -25.60 -22.23
N ASN A 869 -46.44 -26.35 -21.42
CA ASN A 869 -46.51 -27.83 -21.43
C ASN A 869 -47.21 -28.40 -22.68
N GLN A 870 -47.36 -27.63 -23.75
CA GLN A 870 -47.91 -28.06 -25.04
C GLN A 870 -46.80 -28.08 -26.09
N GLU A 871 -46.92 -28.97 -27.08
CA GLU A 871 -45.96 -29.30 -28.16
C GLU A 871 -45.31 -28.06 -28.83
N VAL A 872 -44.30 -27.47 -28.18
CA VAL A 872 -43.34 -26.54 -28.79
C VAL A 872 -42.21 -27.38 -29.37
N SER A 873 -41.78 -27.07 -30.60
CA SER A 873 -40.62 -27.74 -31.21
C SER A 873 -39.38 -27.57 -30.33
N GLU A 874 -38.60 -28.65 -30.13
CA GLU A 874 -37.33 -28.65 -29.40
C GLU A 874 -36.39 -27.53 -29.89
N GLU A 875 -36.43 -27.23 -31.20
CA GLU A 875 -35.66 -26.14 -31.81
C GLU A 875 -36.05 -24.74 -31.32
N SER A 876 -37.35 -24.48 -31.10
CA SER A 876 -37.85 -23.18 -30.61
C SER A 876 -37.52 -22.98 -29.13
N TYR A 877 -37.52 -24.07 -28.35
CA TYR A 877 -37.09 -24.08 -26.96
C TYR A 877 -35.59 -23.76 -26.84
N ASP A 878 -34.74 -24.43 -27.63
CA ASP A 878 -33.29 -24.19 -27.67
C ASP A 878 -32.92 -22.76 -28.07
N ILE A 879 -33.66 -22.18 -29.02
CA ILE A 879 -33.44 -20.79 -29.45
C ILE A 879 -33.82 -19.81 -28.35
N GLY A 880 -34.95 -20.03 -27.66
CA GLY A 880 -35.33 -19.23 -26.51
C GLY A 880 -34.29 -19.28 -25.39
N LEU A 881 -33.72 -20.46 -25.14
CA LEU A 881 -32.68 -20.66 -24.13
C LEU A 881 -31.34 -20.03 -24.52
N GLN A 882 -30.98 -20.04 -25.80
CA GLN A 882 -29.76 -19.41 -26.31
C GLN A 882 -29.87 -17.88 -26.32
N ILE A 883 -31.04 -17.31 -26.61
CA ILE A 883 -31.31 -15.86 -26.49
C ILE A 883 -31.13 -15.39 -25.04
N LEU A 884 -31.55 -16.20 -24.08
CA LEU A 884 -31.34 -15.94 -22.65
C LEU A 884 -29.85 -15.98 -22.26
N LYS A 885 -29.08 -16.93 -22.80
CA LYS A 885 -27.62 -17.02 -22.59
C LYS A 885 -26.86 -15.85 -23.21
N ASP A 886 -27.24 -15.43 -24.41
CA ASP A 886 -26.54 -14.41 -25.18
C ASP A 886 -26.87 -12.97 -24.74
N CYS A 887 -27.83 -12.82 -23.81
CA CYS A 887 -28.11 -11.56 -23.13
C CYS A 887 -27.05 -11.30 -22.04
N PRO A 888 -26.28 -10.21 -22.11
CA PRO A 888 -25.28 -9.91 -21.11
C PRO A 888 -25.96 -9.69 -19.74
N PRO A 889 -25.48 -10.35 -18.68
CA PRO A 889 -26.15 -10.38 -17.38
C PRO A 889 -26.08 -9.03 -16.62
N PHE A 890 -25.31 -8.08 -17.12
CA PHE A 890 -24.78 -6.99 -16.32
C PHE A 890 -25.46 -5.63 -16.54
N ASN A 891 -26.72 -5.48 -16.96
CA ASN A 891 -27.39 -4.14 -16.89
C ASN A 891 -28.93 -4.07 -16.90
N LEU A 892 -29.69 -5.18 -16.96
CA LEU A 892 -31.14 -5.17 -16.65
C LEU A 892 -31.39 -5.40 -15.15
N PHE A 893 -30.68 -4.66 -14.30
CA PHE A 893 -30.32 -5.08 -12.94
C PHE A 893 -31.45 -5.25 -11.91
N ILE A 894 -32.65 -4.75 -12.14
CA ILE A 894 -33.76 -4.87 -11.16
C ILE A 894 -34.94 -5.64 -11.76
N TYR A 895 -35.25 -5.38 -13.04
CA TYR A 895 -36.26 -6.13 -13.76
C TYR A 895 -35.85 -7.59 -13.99
N TYR A 896 -34.57 -7.88 -14.28
CA TYR A 896 -34.08 -9.25 -14.46
C TYR A 896 -34.19 -10.10 -13.18
N PHE A 897 -33.97 -9.51 -12.00
CA PHE A 897 -34.05 -10.23 -10.72
C PHE A 897 -35.50 -10.48 -10.27
N SER A 898 -36.36 -9.46 -10.35
CA SER A 898 -37.81 -9.65 -10.11
C SER A 898 -38.43 -10.64 -11.10
N PHE A 899 -37.89 -10.71 -12.31
CA PHE A 899 -38.23 -11.66 -13.36
C PHE A 899 -37.76 -13.11 -13.07
N ASN A 900 -36.50 -13.31 -12.68
CA ASN A 900 -35.97 -14.65 -12.35
C ASN A 900 -36.73 -15.33 -11.20
N LEU A 901 -37.20 -14.54 -10.22
CA LEU A 901 -38.05 -15.05 -9.14
C LEU A 901 -39.37 -15.64 -9.67
N ARG A 902 -39.98 -15.05 -10.70
CA ARG A 902 -41.20 -15.56 -11.36
C ARG A 902 -40.92 -16.75 -12.28
N LEU A 903 -39.77 -16.76 -12.96
CA LEU A 903 -39.35 -17.87 -13.82
C LEU A 903 -39.16 -19.16 -12.98
N LEU A 904 -38.53 -19.03 -11.81
CA LEU A 904 -38.29 -20.12 -10.85
C LEU A 904 -39.58 -20.75 -10.29
N ASP A 905 -40.71 -20.03 -10.31
CA ASP A 905 -41.98 -20.60 -9.85
C ASP A 905 -42.56 -21.63 -10.84
N ASN A 906 -42.19 -21.54 -12.13
CA ASN A 906 -42.82 -22.31 -13.21
C ASN A 906 -41.86 -23.18 -14.05
N CYS A 907 -40.54 -22.91 -14.06
CA CYS A 907 -39.56 -23.64 -14.87
C CYS A 907 -38.31 -24.01 -14.05
N HIS A 908 -38.20 -25.27 -13.64
CA HIS A 908 -37.06 -25.77 -12.86
C HIS A 908 -35.84 -26.12 -13.72
N ASP A 909 -36.03 -26.37 -15.02
CA ASP A 909 -34.95 -26.68 -15.97
C ASP A 909 -34.02 -25.48 -16.22
N CYS A 910 -34.44 -24.26 -15.86
CA CYS A 910 -33.64 -23.05 -15.96
C CYS A 910 -32.63 -22.86 -14.79
N LEU A 911 -32.68 -23.66 -13.72
CA LEU A 911 -31.83 -23.48 -12.54
C LEU A 911 -30.31 -23.42 -12.86
N PRO A 912 -29.73 -24.29 -13.71
CA PRO A 912 -28.31 -24.25 -14.04
C PRO A 912 -27.92 -22.91 -14.69
N LEU A 913 -28.74 -22.42 -15.62
CA LEU A 913 -28.52 -21.15 -16.31
C LEU A 913 -28.59 -19.97 -15.34
N LEU A 914 -29.57 -19.97 -14.44
CA LEU A 914 -29.73 -18.92 -13.43
C LEU A 914 -28.54 -18.84 -12.47
N LEU A 915 -28.00 -20.00 -12.06
CA LEU A 915 -26.81 -20.05 -11.22
C LEU A 915 -25.56 -19.53 -11.96
N SER A 916 -25.39 -19.87 -13.24
CA SER A 916 -24.32 -19.31 -14.07
C SER A 916 -24.45 -17.79 -14.24
N VAL A 917 -25.67 -17.28 -14.39
CA VAL A 917 -25.90 -15.82 -14.47
C VAL A 917 -25.62 -15.14 -13.13
N LEU A 918 -26.09 -15.71 -12.01
CA LEU A 918 -25.78 -15.22 -10.67
C LEU A 918 -24.27 -15.16 -10.42
N LYS A 919 -23.54 -16.18 -10.87
CA LYS A 919 -22.07 -16.23 -10.84
C LYS A 919 -21.48 -15.03 -11.57
N GLU A 920 -21.83 -14.81 -12.84
CA GLU A 920 -21.28 -13.71 -13.63
C GLU A 920 -21.59 -12.33 -13.03
N ILE A 921 -22.82 -12.13 -12.54
CA ILE A 921 -23.22 -10.87 -11.89
C ILE A 921 -22.39 -10.63 -10.63
N THR A 922 -22.22 -11.66 -9.81
CA THR A 922 -21.46 -11.57 -8.55
C THR A 922 -19.97 -11.32 -8.81
N ASP A 923 -19.40 -11.91 -9.86
CA ASP A 923 -17.99 -11.71 -10.24
C ASP A 923 -17.73 -10.26 -10.68
N VAL A 924 -18.60 -9.72 -11.53
CA VAL A 924 -18.42 -8.35 -12.03
C VAL A 924 -18.72 -7.31 -10.94
N CYS A 925 -19.67 -7.56 -10.03
CA CYS A 925 -19.86 -6.71 -8.84
C CYS A 925 -18.61 -6.71 -7.93
N LEU A 926 -17.92 -7.85 -7.78
CA LEU A 926 -16.65 -7.93 -7.04
C LEU A 926 -15.60 -7.03 -7.70
N ALA A 927 -15.47 -7.13 -9.03
CA ALA A 927 -14.48 -6.38 -9.80
C ALA A 927 -14.70 -4.86 -9.66
N HIS A 928 -15.94 -4.37 -9.69
CA HIS A 928 -16.26 -2.95 -9.48
C HIS A 928 -15.81 -2.45 -8.09
N LYS A 929 -16.07 -3.25 -7.04
CA LYS A 929 -15.69 -2.93 -5.66
C LYS A 929 -14.16 -2.95 -5.46
N MET A 930 -13.48 -3.92 -6.06
CA MET A 930 -12.00 -4.04 -6.01
C MET A 930 -11.28 -2.92 -6.76
N LEU A 931 -11.88 -2.39 -7.84
CA LEU A 931 -11.31 -1.31 -8.65
C LEU A 931 -11.62 0.11 -8.10
N LYS A 932 -12.31 0.24 -6.96
CA LYS A 932 -12.70 1.52 -6.32
C LYS A 932 -13.43 2.49 -7.25
N THR A 933 -14.27 1.98 -8.15
CA THR A 933 -14.96 2.79 -9.19
C THR A 933 -16.37 3.24 -8.81
N GLY A 934 -16.85 2.90 -7.61
CA GLY A 934 -18.14 3.31 -7.04
C GLY A 934 -18.69 2.27 -6.05
N ASP A 935 -19.67 2.65 -5.24
CA ASP A 935 -20.42 1.72 -4.38
C ASP A 935 -21.40 0.89 -5.21
N VAL A 936 -21.43 -0.43 -4.99
CA VAL A 936 -22.45 -1.31 -5.57
C VAL A 936 -23.78 -1.03 -4.86
N PRO A 937 -24.88 -0.72 -5.57
CA PRO A 937 -26.18 -0.48 -4.95
C PRO A 937 -26.62 -1.66 -4.06
N GLU A 938 -27.05 -1.38 -2.82
CA GLU A 938 -27.51 -2.40 -1.87
C GLU A 938 -28.65 -3.26 -2.42
N GLU A 939 -29.51 -2.66 -3.27
CA GLU A 939 -30.61 -3.34 -3.96
C GLU A 939 -30.14 -4.53 -4.81
N ILE A 940 -28.96 -4.44 -5.43
CA ILE A 940 -28.40 -5.52 -6.26
C ILE A 940 -27.88 -6.66 -5.38
N LEU A 941 -27.26 -6.31 -4.25
CA LEU A 941 -26.72 -7.27 -3.30
C LEU A 941 -27.85 -8.09 -2.67
N ASP A 942 -28.94 -7.42 -2.27
CA ASP A 942 -30.17 -8.03 -1.79
C ASP A 942 -30.84 -8.92 -2.86
N ALA A 943 -30.87 -8.47 -4.11
CA ALA A 943 -31.43 -9.25 -5.22
C ALA A 943 -30.65 -10.54 -5.51
N ILE A 944 -29.31 -10.50 -5.46
CA ILE A 944 -28.44 -11.70 -5.59
C ILE A 944 -28.80 -12.73 -4.53
N GLN A 945 -28.90 -12.30 -3.26
CA GLN A 945 -29.24 -13.19 -2.15
C GLN A 945 -30.65 -13.77 -2.28
N LYS A 946 -31.65 -12.95 -2.65
CA LYS A 946 -33.05 -13.39 -2.85
C LYS A 946 -33.20 -14.42 -3.97
N VAL A 947 -32.57 -14.21 -5.11
CA VAL A 947 -32.65 -15.16 -6.23
C VAL A 947 -31.89 -16.44 -5.90
N PHE A 948 -30.71 -16.35 -5.26
CA PHE A 948 -29.99 -17.53 -4.80
C PHE A 948 -30.82 -18.38 -3.82
N HIS A 949 -31.46 -17.72 -2.84
CA HIS A 949 -32.38 -18.37 -1.90
C HIS A 949 -33.52 -19.09 -2.65
N LYS A 950 -34.14 -18.41 -3.62
CA LYS A 950 -35.23 -18.98 -4.42
C LYS A 950 -34.76 -20.16 -5.30
N CYS A 951 -33.54 -20.14 -5.83
CA CYS A 951 -32.94 -21.27 -6.56
C CYS A 951 -32.85 -22.52 -5.67
N LEU A 952 -32.30 -22.38 -4.46
CA LEU A 952 -32.20 -23.49 -3.51
C LEU A 952 -33.58 -23.97 -3.02
N GLU A 953 -34.50 -23.04 -2.74
CA GLU A 953 -35.88 -23.37 -2.37
C GLU A 953 -36.59 -24.16 -3.48
N THR A 954 -36.38 -23.77 -4.74
CA THR A 954 -36.97 -24.45 -5.91
C THR A 954 -36.36 -25.84 -6.11
N ALA A 955 -35.05 -26.00 -5.93
CA ALA A 955 -34.39 -27.31 -5.92
C ALA A 955 -34.97 -28.23 -4.81
N ALA A 956 -35.13 -27.71 -3.60
CA ALA A 956 -35.70 -28.43 -2.47
C ALA A 956 -37.19 -28.78 -2.69
N ARG A 957 -37.99 -27.86 -3.24
CA ARG A 957 -39.41 -28.09 -3.61
C ARG A 957 -39.54 -29.16 -4.69
N THR A 958 -38.67 -29.14 -5.70
CA THR A 958 -38.65 -30.14 -6.78
C THR A 958 -38.29 -31.51 -6.22
N LEU A 959 -37.29 -31.59 -5.34
CA LEU A 959 -36.92 -32.83 -4.64
C LEU A 959 -38.07 -33.43 -3.82
N ARG A 960 -38.92 -32.58 -3.22
CA ARG A 960 -40.10 -33.02 -2.47
C ARG A 960 -41.25 -33.51 -3.35
N LYS A 961 -41.45 -32.91 -4.53
CA LYS A 961 -42.59 -33.21 -5.42
C LYS A 961 -42.29 -34.28 -6.48
N ARG A 962 -41.07 -34.28 -7.06
CA ARG A 962 -40.66 -35.10 -8.22
C ARG A 962 -39.23 -35.60 -8.05
N ARG A 963 -39.08 -36.74 -7.38
CA ARG A 963 -37.77 -37.22 -6.90
C ARG A 963 -36.79 -37.56 -8.02
N GLU A 964 -37.23 -38.16 -9.14
CA GLU A 964 -36.34 -38.59 -10.23
C GLU A 964 -35.83 -37.39 -11.06
N GLU A 965 -36.73 -36.49 -11.49
CA GLU A 965 -36.39 -35.22 -12.15
C GLU A 965 -35.46 -34.37 -11.27
N ALA A 966 -35.72 -34.31 -9.95
CA ALA A 966 -34.88 -33.58 -9.02
C ALA A 966 -33.45 -34.12 -8.91
N LEU A 967 -33.23 -35.43 -9.02
CA LEU A 967 -31.89 -36.00 -8.98
C LEU A 967 -31.07 -35.64 -10.22
N GLN A 968 -31.70 -35.61 -11.40
CA GLN A 968 -31.06 -35.14 -12.64
C GLN A 968 -30.78 -33.64 -12.55
N LEU A 969 -31.72 -32.85 -12.03
CA LEU A 969 -31.55 -31.43 -11.80
C LEU A 969 -30.37 -31.14 -10.85
N LEU A 970 -30.26 -31.86 -9.73
CA LEU A 970 -29.16 -31.70 -8.76
C LEU A 970 -27.78 -31.98 -9.39
N GLN A 971 -27.69 -32.92 -10.35
CA GLN A 971 -26.46 -33.15 -11.11
C GLN A 971 -26.14 -31.98 -12.04
N SER A 972 -27.14 -31.45 -12.74
CA SER A 972 -26.97 -30.33 -13.68
C SER A 972 -26.56 -29.02 -13.00
N ILE A 973 -27.01 -28.76 -11.77
CA ILE A 973 -26.67 -27.53 -11.03
C ILE A 973 -25.34 -27.61 -10.27
N GLN A 974 -24.75 -28.80 -10.09
CA GLN A 974 -23.58 -28.98 -9.22
C GLN A 974 -22.36 -28.15 -9.67
N GLY A 975 -22.13 -28.05 -10.98
CA GLY A 975 -21.07 -27.22 -11.57
C GLY A 975 -21.34 -25.72 -11.36
N PRO A 976 -22.45 -25.17 -11.90
CA PRO A 976 -22.81 -23.75 -11.75
C PRO A 976 -22.89 -23.28 -10.30
N LEU A 977 -23.46 -24.09 -9.40
CA LEU A 977 -23.52 -23.80 -7.97
C LEU A 977 -22.10 -23.71 -7.36
N GLY A 978 -21.19 -24.59 -7.78
CA GLY A 978 -19.81 -24.58 -7.30
C GLY A 978 -19.02 -23.35 -7.73
N GLU A 979 -19.19 -22.92 -8.97
CA GLU A 979 -18.57 -21.70 -9.48
C GLU A 979 -19.09 -20.44 -8.77
N PHE A 980 -20.41 -20.37 -8.55
CA PHE A 980 -21.04 -19.29 -7.79
C PHE A 980 -20.49 -19.21 -6.35
N ILE A 981 -20.48 -20.32 -5.62
CA ILE A 981 -19.96 -20.37 -4.23
C ILE A 981 -18.47 -19.97 -4.19
N HIS A 982 -17.69 -20.36 -5.19
CA HIS A 982 -16.27 -19.99 -5.25
C HIS A 982 -16.08 -18.47 -5.40
N ILE A 983 -16.88 -17.82 -6.24
CA ILE A 983 -16.84 -16.36 -6.38
C ILE A 983 -17.33 -15.68 -5.10
N VAL A 984 -18.42 -16.15 -4.48
CA VAL A 984 -18.89 -15.62 -3.20
C VAL A 984 -17.82 -15.72 -2.11
N GLN A 985 -16.98 -16.77 -2.10
CA GLN A 985 -15.87 -16.86 -1.15
C GLN A 985 -14.85 -15.71 -1.31
N CYS A 986 -14.65 -15.18 -2.51
CA CYS A 986 -13.79 -14.02 -2.74
C CYS A 986 -14.36 -12.71 -2.15
N TRP A 987 -15.63 -12.70 -1.75
CA TRP A 987 -16.29 -11.55 -1.13
C TRP A 987 -16.11 -11.47 0.39
N CYS A 988 -15.47 -12.45 1.04
CA CYS A 988 -15.37 -12.51 2.51
C CYS A 988 -14.79 -11.23 3.14
N GLU A 989 -13.83 -10.58 2.48
CA GLU A 989 -13.26 -9.29 2.92
C GLU A 989 -14.00 -8.07 2.34
N ALA A 990 -14.62 -8.21 1.16
CA ALA A 990 -15.14 -7.11 0.36
C ALA A 990 -16.58 -6.73 0.71
N ALA A 991 -17.44 -7.72 0.99
CA ALA A 991 -18.82 -7.53 1.43
C ALA A 991 -19.23 -8.74 2.29
N PRO A 992 -18.97 -8.69 3.61
CA PRO A 992 -19.20 -9.83 4.50
C PRO A 992 -20.67 -10.23 4.58
N GLU A 993 -21.61 -9.29 4.45
CA GLU A 993 -23.06 -9.57 4.54
C GLU A 993 -23.57 -10.57 3.50
N ILE A 994 -23.14 -10.47 2.23
CA ILE A 994 -23.57 -11.40 1.17
C ILE A 994 -22.87 -12.75 1.33
N HIS A 995 -21.57 -12.71 1.66
CA HIS A 995 -20.79 -13.91 1.92
C HIS A 995 -21.46 -14.72 3.04
N ARG A 996 -21.77 -14.05 4.15
CA ARG A 996 -22.49 -14.61 5.28
C ARG A 996 -23.88 -15.12 4.87
N GLY A 997 -24.74 -14.27 4.32
CA GLY A 997 -26.12 -14.63 3.97
C GLY A 997 -26.23 -15.80 2.96
N THR A 998 -25.27 -15.91 2.04
CA THR A 998 -25.18 -17.06 1.11
C THR A 998 -24.81 -18.34 1.86
N LEU A 999 -23.81 -18.28 2.75
CA LEU A 999 -23.41 -19.41 3.58
C LEU A 999 -24.52 -19.84 4.54
N SER A 1000 -25.22 -18.91 5.20
CA SER A 1000 -26.35 -19.22 6.08
C SER A 1000 -27.49 -19.91 5.31
N THR A 1001 -27.77 -19.49 4.07
CA THR A 1001 -28.78 -20.15 3.21
C THR A 1001 -28.39 -21.58 2.85
N LEU A 1002 -27.11 -21.82 2.50
CA LEU A 1002 -26.59 -23.16 2.24
C LEU A 1002 -26.62 -24.04 3.48
N LEU A 1003 -26.21 -23.51 4.63
CA LEU A 1003 -26.24 -24.19 5.92
C LEU A 1003 -27.65 -24.59 6.30
N ALA A 1004 -28.61 -23.67 6.19
CA ALA A 1004 -30.02 -23.95 6.46
C ALA A 1004 -30.54 -25.10 5.59
N ALA A 1005 -30.25 -25.10 4.28
CA ALA A 1005 -30.65 -26.18 3.39
C ALA A 1005 -30.10 -27.55 3.81
N VAL A 1006 -28.81 -27.61 4.18
CA VAL A 1006 -28.13 -28.85 4.61
C VAL A 1006 -28.65 -29.31 5.98
N VAL A 1007 -28.69 -28.43 6.97
CA VAL A 1007 -29.12 -28.76 8.34
C VAL A 1007 -30.59 -29.20 8.35
N VAL A 1008 -31.47 -28.52 7.61
CA VAL A 1008 -32.90 -28.86 7.55
C VAL A 1008 -33.13 -30.22 6.90
N GLU A 1009 -32.47 -30.52 5.78
CA GLU A 1009 -32.68 -31.79 5.08
C GLU A 1009 -32.10 -32.99 5.86
N ILE A 1010 -30.93 -32.82 6.50
CA ILE A 1010 -30.37 -33.83 7.40
C ILE A 1010 -31.27 -34.00 8.63
N SER A 1011 -31.71 -32.90 9.26
CA SER A 1011 -32.61 -32.96 10.43
C SER A 1011 -33.93 -33.66 10.10
N HIS A 1012 -34.50 -33.40 8.92
CA HIS A 1012 -35.72 -34.09 8.45
C HIS A 1012 -35.49 -35.58 8.20
N SER A 1013 -34.30 -35.97 7.75
CA SER A 1013 -33.93 -37.37 7.57
C SER A 1013 -33.74 -38.08 8.90
N LEU A 1014 -33.11 -37.42 9.88
CA LEU A 1014 -32.95 -37.92 11.24
C LEU A 1014 -34.31 -38.09 11.96
N ARG A 1015 -35.26 -37.17 11.78
CA ARG A 1015 -36.62 -37.28 12.35
C ARG A 1015 -37.43 -38.47 11.83
N LYS A 1016 -37.05 -39.04 10.69
CA LYS A 1016 -37.72 -40.23 10.12
C LYS A 1016 -37.22 -41.53 10.69
N ILE A 1017 -36.11 -41.51 11.43
CA ILE A 1017 -35.53 -42.69 12.06
C ILE A 1017 -36.37 -43.04 13.29
N THR A 1018 -36.95 -44.24 13.30
CA THR A 1018 -37.76 -44.75 14.41
C THR A 1018 -37.04 -45.83 15.23
N ASP A 1019 -35.95 -46.39 14.72
CA ASP A 1019 -35.13 -47.42 15.38
C ASP A 1019 -33.72 -46.89 15.68
N LEU A 1020 -33.26 -47.12 16.92
CA LEU A 1020 -31.94 -46.69 17.39
C LEU A 1020 -30.80 -47.35 16.60
N SER A 1021 -31.06 -48.52 16.01
CA SER A 1021 -30.09 -49.28 15.20
C SER A 1021 -29.73 -48.60 13.86
N GLU A 1022 -30.57 -47.68 13.37
CA GLU A 1022 -30.36 -46.95 12.12
C GLU A 1022 -29.58 -45.63 12.32
N LEU A 1023 -29.35 -45.21 13.57
CA LEU A 1023 -28.68 -43.94 13.91
C LEU A 1023 -27.15 -44.11 13.88
N THR A 1024 -26.56 -44.11 12.67
CA THR A 1024 -25.10 -44.21 12.48
C THR A 1024 -24.50 -42.92 11.91
N PRO A 1025 -23.30 -42.50 12.37
CA PRO A 1025 -22.65 -41.31 11.82
C PRO A 1025 -22.21 -41.55 10.37
N PRO A 1026 -22.37 -40.56 9.47
CA PRO A 1026 -22.04 -40.73 8.06
C PRO A 1026 -20.53 -40.90 7.88
N VAL A 1027 -20.14 -41.89 7.07
CA VAL A 1027 -18.73 -42.22 6.77
C VAL A 1027 -18.26 -41.49 5.51
N SER A 1028 -19.20 -41.21 4.60
CA SER A 1028 -18.97 -40.53 3.34
C SER A 1028 -20.06 -39.51 3.05
N ILE A 1029 -19.75 -38.52 2.21
CA ILE A 1029 -20.73 -37.57 1.66
C ILE A 1029 -21.83 -38.31 0.88
N ALA A 1030 -21.56 -39.53 0.40
CA ALA A 1030 -22.55 -40.37 -0.26
C ALA A 1030 -23.72 -40.80 0.65
N ASP A 1031 -23.51 -40.82 1.96
CA ASP A 1031 -24.49 -41.26 2.97
C ASP A 1031 -25.51 -40.16 3.31
N LEU A 1032 -25.32 -38.95 2.77
CA LEU A 1032 -26.21 -37.82 3.00
C LEU A 1032 -27.42 -37.79 2.05
N PRO A 1033 -28.51 -37.11 2.46
CA PRO A 1033 -29.63 -36.80 1.59
C PRO A 1033 -29.21 -36.03 0.32
N PRO A 1034 -30.00 -36.09 -0.78
CA PRO A 1034 -29.55 -35.65 -2.11
C PRO A 1034 -29.10 -34.18 -2.21
N LEU A 1035 -29.81 -33.22 -1.61
CA LEU A 1035 -29.45 -31.80 -1.70
C LEU A 1035 -28.21 -31.50 -0.83
N SER A 1036 -28.15 -32.08 0.37
CA SER A 1036 -27.04 -32.00 1.32
C SER A 1036 -25.77 -32.61 0.74
N LYS A 1037 -25.89 -33.75 0.07
CA LYS A 1037 -24.82 -34.40 -0.69
C LYS A 1037 -24.29 -33.48 -1.80
N CYS A 1038 -25.18 -32.85 -2.57
CA CYS A 1038 -24.78 -31.92 -3.64
C CYS A 1038 -23.99 -30.73 -3.06
N ILE A 1039 -24.52 -30.05 -2.04
CA ILE A 1039 -23.88 -28.89 -1.42
C ILE A 1039 -22.54 -29.24 -0.76
N LEU A 1040 -22.51 -30.28 0.09
CA LEU A 1040 -21.26 -30.65 0.79
C LEU A 1040 -20.18 -31.19 -0.14
N SER A 1041 -20.56 -31.81 -1.26
CA SER A 1041 -19.58 -32.22 -2.28
C SER A 1041 -18.85 -31.04 -2.93
N ILE A 1042 -19.44 -29.83 -2.89
CA ILE A 1042 -18.84 -28.59 -3.37
C ILE A 1042 -17.98 -27.98 -2.26
N VAL A 1043 -18.55 -27.79 -1.07
CA VAL A 1043 -17.88 -27.16 0.08
C VAL A 1043 -16.55 -27.86 0.41
N VAL A 1044 -16.55 -29.19 0.48
CA VAL A 1044 -15.38 -30.01 0.89
C VAL A 1044 -14.25 -30.06 -0.16
N LYS A 1045 -14.43 -29.46 -1.35
CA LYS A 1045 -13.37 -29.34 -2.37
C LYS A 1045 -12.37 -28.22 -2.06
N SER A 1046 -12.77 -27.17 -1.34
CA SER A 1046 -11.93 -25.98 -1.08
C SER A 1046 -11.70 -25.73 0.41
N PRO A 1047 -10.44 -25.66 0.89
CA PRO A 1047 -10.19 -25.44 2.30
C PRO A 1047 -10.70 -24.13 2.88
N SER A 1048 -10.66 -23.05 2.10
CA SER A 1048 -11.16 -21.73 2.55
C SER A 1048 -12.67 -21.73 2.74
N ILE A 1049 -13.41 -22.38 1.82
CA ILE A 1049 -14.86 -22.48 1.89
C ILE A 1049 -15.27 -23.32 3.11
N VAL A 1050 -14.58 -24.44 3.38
CA VAL A 1050 -14.87 -25.25 4.58
C VAL A 1050 -14.65 -24.45 5.86
N SER A 1051 -13.55 -23.70 5.97
CA SER A 1051 -13.30 -22.84 7.14
C SER A 1051 -14.43 -21.82 7.35
N SER A 1052 -14.81 -21.07 6.32
CA SER A 1052 -15.89 -20.08 6.41
C SER A 1052 -17.27 -20.72 6.68
N PHE A 1053 -17.55 -21.88 6.08
CA PHE A 1053 -18.79 -22.62 6.30
C PHE A 1053 -18.91 -23.14 7.74
N LEU A 1054 -17.80 -23.59 8.35
CA LEU A 1054 -17.77 -24.03 9.75
C LEU A 1054 -17.78 -22.87 10.74
N GLU A 1055 -17.21 -21.72 10.39
CA GLU A 1055 -17.27 -20.50 11.19
C GLU A 1055 -18.71 -19.98 11.26
N GLU A 1056 -19.40 -19.88 10.13
CA GLU A 1056 -20.82 -19.50 10.09
C GLU A 1056 -21.70 -20.50 10.85
N LEU A 1057 -21.46 -21.81 10.69
CA LEU A 1057 -22.16 -22.84 11.49
C LEU A 1057 -21.94 -22.65 13.00
N THR A 1058 -20.72 -22.33 13.41
CA THR A 1058 -20.40 -22.05 14.82
C THR A 1058 -21.17 -20.82 15.32
N GLU A 1059 -21.28 -19.79 14.48
CA GLU A 1059 -22.03 -18.59 14.79
C GLU A 1059 -23.55 -18.86 14.90
N CYS A 1060 -24.17 -19.54 13.92
CA CYS A 1060 -25.59 -19.93 13.99
C CYS A 1060 -25.93 -20.75 15.25
N ILE A 1061 -25.01 -21.62 15.70
CA ILE A 1061 -25.20 -22.40 16.94
C ILE A 1061 -25.05 -21.52 18.19
N THR A 1062 -24.15 -20.53 18.14
CA THR A 1062 -23.92 -19.61 19.26
C THR A 1062 -25.09 -18.63 19.42
N LEU A 1063 -25.63 -18.16 18.29
CA LEU A 1063 -26.79 -17.27 18.20
C LEU A 1063 -28.15 -17.98 18.36
N GLU A 1064 -28.16 -19.29 18.62
CA GLU A 1064 -29.41 -20.03 18.86
C GLU A 1064 -30.34 -20.06 17.63
N GLU A 1065 -29.77 -19.99 16.42
CA GLU A 1065 -30.51 -20.22 15.16
C GLU A 1065 -30.58 -21.71 14.81
N VAL A 1066 -29.59 -22.50 15.26
CA VAL A 1066 -29.56 -23.96 15.15
C VAL A 1066 -29.69 -24.56 16.54
N GLU A 1067 -30.93 -24.94 16.89
CA GLU A 1067 -31.28 -25.45 18.21
C GLU A 1067 -31.91 -26.84 18.18
N GLY A 1068 -31.86 -27.51 19.33
CA GLY A 1068 -32.41 -28.85 19.50
C GLY A 1068 -31.42 -29.95 19.12
N VAL A 1069 -31.57 -31.10 19.78
CA VAL A 1069 -30.64 -32.24 19.67
C VAL A 1069 -30.50 -32.71 18.23
N ILE A 1070 -31.60 -32.76 17.48
CA ILE A 1070 -31.61 -33.24 16.09
C ILE A 1070 -30.79 -32.31 15.16
N SER A 1071 -30.95 -30.99 15.29
CA SER A 1071 -30.24 -30.03 14.44
C SER A 1071 -28.77 -29.86 14.85
N LEU A 1072 -28.45 -30.01 16.14
CA LEU A 1072 -27.07 -30.15 16.60
C LEU A 1072 -26.42 -31.45 16.10
N THR A 1073 -27.17 -32.55 16.02
CA THR A 1073 -26.70 -33.83 15.46
C THR A 1073 -26.46 -33.70 13.95
N ALA A 1074 -27.35 -33.03 13.21
CA ALA A 1074 -27.15 -32.71 11.81
C ALA A 1074 -25.88 -31.84 11.60
N SER A 1075 -25.65 -30.88 12.48
CA SER A 1075 -24.45 -30.04 12.47
C SER A 1075 -23.18 -30.86 12.73
N LEU A 1076 -23.24 -31.85 13.62
CA LEU A 1076 -22.14 -32.76 13.89
C LEU A 1076 -21.80 -33.61 12.65
N TYR A 1077 -22.81 -34.07 11.88
CA TYR A 1077 -22.59 -34.79 10.62
C TYR A 1077 -21.81 -33.94 9.60
N ILE A 1078 -22.10 -32.63 9.51
CA ILE A 1078 -21.36 -31.68 8.66
C ILE A 1078 -19.90 -31.61 9.09
N VAL A 1079 -19.63 -31.47 10.41
CA VAL A 1079 -18.28 -31.36 10.96
C VAL A 1079 -17.45 -32.63 10.70
N VAL A 1080 -18.05 -33.82 10.89
CA VAL A 1080 -17.38 -35.11 10.66
C VAL A 1080 -16.95 -35.25 9.20
N LEU A 1081 -17.84 -34.94 8.26
CA LEU A 1081 -17.56 -35.06 6.81
C LEU A 1081 -16.62 -33.96 6.29
N SER A 1082 -16.50 -32.84 7.01
CA SER A 1082 -15.59 -31.72 6.68
C SER A 1082 -14.16 -31.93 7.19
N ASN A 1083 -13.92 -32.94 8.03
CA ASN A 1083 -12.62 -33.21 8.64
C ASN A 1083 -11.63 -33.89 7.66
N LYS A 1084 -10.94 -33.10 6.84
CA LYS A 1084 -9.72 -33.52 6.12
C LYS A 1084 -8.47 -33.03 6.87
N LYS A 1085 -7.36 -33.78 6.80
CA LYS A 1085 -6.07 -33.63 7.55
C LYS A 1085 -5.37 -32.23 7.52
N LYS A 1086 -6.00 -31.15 7.02
CA LYS A 1086 -5.42 -29.81 6.82
C LYS A 1086 -6.17 -28.63 7.47
N GLN A 1087 -7.25 -28.82 8.24
CA GLN A 1087 -8.07 -27.72 8.81
C GLN A 1087 -8.41 -27.91 10.31
N THR A 1088 -7.39 -27.98 11.17
CA THR A 1088 -7.57 -28.40 12.56
C THR A 1088 -8.22 -27.38 13.50
N SER A 1089 -8.20 -26.07 13.18
CA SER A 1089 -8.72 -25.02 14.07
C SER A 1089 -10.23 -24.82 13.99
N SER A 1090 -10.79 -24.54 12.81
CA SER A 1090 -12.23 -24.25 12.64
C SER A 1090 -13.10 -25.48 12.98
N VAL A 1091 -12.63 -26.69 12.62
CA VAL A 1091 -13.26 -27.97 13.00
C VAL A 1091 -13.29 -28.14 14.52
N LYS A 1092 -12.17 -27.87 15.21
CA LYS A 1092 -12.08 -28.01 16.68
C LYS A 1092 -12.98 -26.99 17.38
N ASN A 1093 -13.01 -25.76 16.89
CA ASN A 1093 -13.86 -24.71 17.45
C ASN A 1093 -15.35 -25.07 17.31
N CYS A 1094 -15.81 -25.40 16.09
CA CYS A 1094 -17.19 -25.80 15.83
C CYS A 1094 -17.59 -27.05 16.64
N ALA A 1095 -16.75 -28.08 16.65
CA ALA A 1095 -16.99 -29.29 17.45
C ALA A 1095 -17.09 -29.00 18.95
N SER A 1096 -16.24 -28.10 19.48
CA SER A 1096 -16.29 -27.73 20.90
C SER A 1096 -17.56 -26.96 21.27
N THR A 1097 -18.08 -26.15 20.35
CA THR A 1097 -19.33 -25.40 20.55
C THR A 1097 -20.54 -26.34 20.49
N ILE A 1098 -20.59 -27.26 19.53
CA ILE A 1098 -21.61 -28.32 19.46
C ILE A 1098 -21.58 -29.16 20.74
N TYR A 1099 -20.39 -29.61 21.17
CA TYR A 1099 -20.23 -30.42 22.37
C TYR A 1099 -20.75 -29.70 23.62
N ARG A 1100 -20.47 -28.40 23.77
CA ARG A 1100 -20.96 -27.59 24.89
C ARG A 1100 -22.48 -27.50 24.91
N LYS A 1101 -23.10 -27.23 23.75
CA LYS A 1101 -24.57 -27.16 23.64
C LYS A 1101 -25.22 -28.52 23.90
N LEU A 1102 -24.70 -29.60 23.32
CA LEU A 1102 -25.19 -30.97 23.57
C LEU A 1102 -25.04 -31.39 25.04
N LYS A 1103 -23.93 -31.02 25.70
CA LYS A 1103 -23.74 -31.27 27.14
C LYS A 1103 -24.81 -30.56 27.98
N ASN A 1104 -25.08 -29.29 27.69
CA ASN A 1104 -26.16 -28.56 28.36
C ASN A 1104 -27.52 -29.24 28.14
N PHE A 1105 -27.81 -29.73 26.93
CA PHE A 1105 -29.03 -30.51 26.67
C PHE A 1105 -29.08 -31.81 27.50
N SER A 1106 -27.97 -32.55 27.59
CA SER A 1106 -27.92 -33.80 28.38
C SER A 1106 -28.13 -33.59 29.88
N GLU A 1107 -27.78 -32.41 30.41
CA GLU A 1107 -28.05 -32.03 31.80
C GLU A 1107 -29.52 -31.66 32.03
N VAL A 1108 -30.25 -31.24 30.98
CA VAL A 1108 -31.67 -30.87 31.02
C VAL A 1108 -32.61 -32.06 30.75
N THR A 1109 -32.20 -33.04 29.94
CA THR A 1109 -33.02 -34.22 29.58
C THR A 1109 -32.89 -35.43 30.52
N MET A 1110 -32.23 -35.28 31.67
CA MET A 1110 -32.02 -36.38 32.64
C MET A 1110 -33.34 -37.01 33.15
N ASP A 1111 -34.46 -36.30 33.09
CA ASP A 1111 -35.76 -36.73 33.61
C ASP A 1111 -36.65 -37.50 32.60
N ASP A 1112 -36.26 -37.59 31.31
CA ASP A 1112 -37.08 -38.22 30.27
C ASP A 1112 -36.43 -39.52 29.73
N VAL A 1113 -36.74 -40.65 30.38
CA VAL A 1113 -36.07 -41.95 30.19
C VAL A 1113 -36.48 -42.67 28.88
N GLY A 1114 -37.46 -42.14 28.14
CA GLY A 1114 -38.04 -42.78 26.95
C GLY A 1114 -37.80 -42.09 25.61
N SER A 1115 -37.12 -40.94 25.56
CA SER A 1115 -36.91 -40.18 24.32
C SER A 1115 -35.72 -40.70 23.51
N ILE A 1116 -35.90 -40.90 22.19
CA ILE A 1116 -34.81 -41.16 21.21
C ILE A 1116 -33.77 -40.00 21.20
N GLU A 1117 -34.16 -38.82 21.69
CA GLU A 1117 -33.29 -37.64 21.77
C GLU A 1117 -32.29 -37.71 22.94
N ARG A 1118 -32.47 -38.64 23.88
CA ARG A 1118 -31.48 -38.96 24.93
C ARG A 1118 -30.46 -39.96 24.39
#